data_AF-A0A6V8DTU4-F1
#
_entry.id   AF-A0A6V8DTU4-F1
#
_cell.length_a   1.000
_cell.length_b   1.000
_cell.length_c   1.000
_cell.angle_alpha   90.00
_cell.angle_beta   90.00
_cell.angle_gamma   90.00
#
_symmetry.space_group_name_H-M   'P 1'
#
loop_
_entity.id
_entity.type
_entity.pdbx_description
1 polymer ?
#
loop_
_entity_poly.entity_id
_entity_poly.type
_entity_poly.pdbx_seq_one_letter_code
_entity_poly.pdbx_strand_id
1 'polypeptide(L)'
;MSIFTSKSFKSIFLAVLMVTMSLSAGIVELHRSPLADANDVAAVGAGCAFITRSSGEAIYVDPVNGSDAWDGTWSCPKATLSDALNESSSNDEIVLYSGRYHENVTVDGKDNLLIRAASGARVVFDGTQSIADDMDATWTTADSDGIQEVTLPVDGWQLFLAYDEQVPARWPNAQFSDESVFNRSYWAEGTLTGSNNAYTIGWLTDAGPETGVHTGLNETINATGLNPVGAIAVMNLGSFRSNSRVITDWNSANGTFAYDGNGVGWKTKHHAYFLEGKRELIDADGEWWFNNANNRLHYKTPSGQDANNLDLRVKVQPFAMSVENSDGVTIQGIDFFGTTVNFNECDGCSFTNSTLEYPSTSKRGLGIAGESEDDRWMTRFYRCTNSFVDNISITNTDGGAIEFQGSAGQSHNNTVNNSYFHAIDWSAADQKGLMTTIYEGGRDMYFTNNTVHLTGASSVLSIGDAPKVFYNEVWDVGHLQTDGAVVQIMQGEAPDAEVAYNWIHDIIKYGIRFDAPIGQVGTGQNGTMHHNVIWNAAGGLMVKGDYHDIHNNTVFNSTNDKNDIIALTDGDINNKNSTFHRNAVDTMADHRSDDVFANPLPNGTHWSNWNGYLQGYDGMFEARNQISCAIYDNGSLYCWGRNDHGQLGLGYTSGREDVPQHVDLGSGRTITSLGIDDSGAEGWAPNSHSCAVLDNGDLVCWGANGDGQLGLGNTSTSGVWEPTTVNVGSGLTTISVAVGNAATCALLSDHSVKCWGKNNVGQLGLGNSSSNDVLTPHAVTFSGSSNPISLHAGRNEFCAQLNNGSAACWGENAEGQFGLGNTTSQTSPISLTLPTGRTVASMSVSKDFMCMALDNGSIVCAGRNAEHQLGQGAQSARETSWKYVIGLDMVAHTVELGQDVGCAHLVNGSMVCWGEDAWGLFGNSTTSYTSRVASTATQYANFGNGRTAASISLNYRHACAVLDNGDLTCWGRNHKSQLGLGNTTQEYMPVVVNNVSSIRQVAVHEMLVDPANDDFRPKWGSQLHQLSAGAYDAGDADP
;
A
#
# COMPACT_ATOMS: atom_id res chain seq x y z
N MET A 1 -27.19 22.51 -4.15
CA MET A 1 -26.53 23.76 -4.58
C MET A 1 -25.98 24.43 -3.31
N SER A 2 -24.67 24.74 -3.30
CA SER A 2 -23.85 25.34 -2.23
C SER A 2 -23.31 24.47 -1.05
N ILE A 3 -22.47 23.45 -1.32
CA ILE A 3 -21.40 22.98 -0.39
C ILE A 3 -20.19 22.40 -1.19
N PHE A 4 -19.72 23.08 -2.25
CA PHE A 4 -18.65 22.53 -3.13
C PHE A 4 -17.42 23.42 -3.34
N THR A 5 -17.18 24.45 -2.53
CA THR A 5 -16.10 25.43 -2.83
C THR A 5 -14.99 25.56 -1.79
N SER A 6 -14.88 24.67 -0.79
CA SER A 6 -13.76 24.71 0.17
C SER A 6 -12.79 23.52 0.15
N LYS A 7 -13.13 22.40 -0.52
CA LYS A 7 -12.26 21.22 -0.60
C LYS A 7 -11.16 21.38 -1.66
N SER A 8 -11.49 21.86 -2.86
CA SER A 8 -10.51 22.07 -3.93
C SER A 8 -9.44 23.10 -3.55
N PHE A 9 -9.78 24.16 -2.83
CA PHE A 9 -8.81 25.18 -2.43
C PHE A 9 -7.84 24.68 -1.35
N LYS A 10 -8.29 23.83 -0.42
CA LYS A 10 -7.41 23.24 0.62
C LYS A 10 -6.56 22.09 0.09
N SER A 11 -7.09 21.24 -0.80
CA SER A 11 -6.29 20.19 -1.45
C SER A 11 -5.25 20.79 -2.40
N ILE A 12 -5.57 21.88 -3.11
CA ILE A 12 -4.58 22.63 -3.90
C ILE A 12 -3.59 23.33 -2.98
N PHE A 13 -4.01 23.92 -1.85
CA PHE A 13 -3.06 24.54 -0.93
C PHE A 13 -2.17 23.54 -0.20
N LEU A 14 -2.66 22.32 0.10
CA LEU A 14 -1.89 21.27 0.77
C LEU A 14 -0.98 20.53 -0.22
N ALA A 15 -1.43 20.29 -1.46
CA ALA A 15 -0.58 19.81 -2.55
C ALA A 15 0.48 20.86 -2.89
N VAL A 16 0.13 22.14 -2.98
CA VAL A 16 1.11 23.22 -3.12
C VAL A 16 1.98 23.34 -1.87
N LEU A 17 1.49 23.06 -0.65
CA LEU A 17 2.31 23.12 0.57
C LEU A 17 3.30 21.94 0.66
N MET A 18 2.87 20.72 0.34
CA MET A 18 3.70 19.51 0.28
C MET A 18 4.67 19.57 -0.89
N VAL A 19 4.23 20.07 -2.05
CA VAL A 19 5.11 20.43 -3.16
C VAL A 19 6.05 21.55 -2.71
N THR A 20 5.63 22.57 -1.95
CA THR A 20 6.57 23.62 -1.47
C THR A 20 7.49 23.17 -0.33
N MET A 21 7.11 22.16 0.45
CA MET A 21 7.94 21.60 1.53
C MET A 21 8.93 20.56 0.98
N SER A 22 8.55 19.78 -0.03
CA SER A 22 9.49 18.99 -0.85
C SER A 22 10.38 19.87 -1.73
N LEU A 23 9.86 20.97 -2.28
CA LEU A 23 10.66 22.01 -2.95
C LEU A 23 11.62 22.72 -1.97
N SER A 24 11.27 22.84 -0.68
CA SER A 24 12.17 23.44 0.31
C SER A 24 13.34 22.55 0.72
N ALA A 25 13.28 21.26 0.37
CA ALA A 25 14.35 20.29 0.62
C ALA A 25 15.08 19.79 -0.65
N GLY A 26 14.65 20.14 -1.87
CA GLY A 26 15.25 19.47 -3.04
C GLY A 26 15.14 20.11 -4.43
N ILE A 27 14.58 21.31 -4.61
CA ILE A 27 14.68 22.00 -5.92
C ILE A 27 15.14 23.44 -5.70
N VAL A 28 16.44 23.59 -5.45
CA VAL A 28 17.11 24.81 -5.90
C VAL A 28 17.17 24.69 -7.41
N GLU A 29 16.34 25.44 -8.15
CA GLU A 29 16.51 25.61 -9.60
C GLU A 29 17.99 25.90 -9.87
N LEU A 30 18.70 24.94 -10.47
CA LEU A 30 20.17 24.94 -10.49
C LEU A 30 20.74 26.21 -11.16
N HIS A 31 19.92 26.92 -11.93
CA HIS A 31 20.38 28.01 -12.79
C HIS A 31 19.62 29.34 -12.67
N ARG A 32 18.49 29.42 -11.95
CA ARG A 32 17.74 30.70 -11.80
C ARG A 32 18.21 31.59 -10.65
N SER A 33 18.99 31.04 -9.71
CA SER A 33 19.70 31.85 -8.72
C SER A 33 21.06 32.28 -9.26
N PRO A 34 21.45 33.57 -9.18
CA PRO A 34 22.79 33.98 -9.60
C PRO A 34 23.83 33.15 -8.84
N LEU A 35 24.73 32.48 -9.58
CA LEU A 35 25.92 31.82 -9.04
C LEU A 35 26.85 32.79 -8.28
N ALA A 36 26.56 34.09 -8.38
CA ALA A 36 27.28 35.21 -7.82
C ALA A 36 26.45 35.92 -6.72
N ASP A 37 26.20 35.25 -5.61
CA ASP A 37 26.18 35.94 -4.30
C ASP A 37 27.31 35.32 -3.45
N ALA A 38 28.53 35.53 -3.95
CA ALA A 38 29.75 34.99 -3.39
C ALA A 38 30.14 35.77 -2.12
N ASN A 39 29.72 35.25 -0.96
CA ASN A 39 30.30 35.64 0.33
C ASN A 39 31.45 34.70 0.76
N ASP A 40 31.76 33.66 -0.01
CA ASP A 40 32.83 32.68 0.27
C ASP A 40 33.86 32.64 -0.87
N VAL A 41 34.31 33.83 -1.32
CA VAL A 41 35.40 33.98 -2.29
C VAL A 41 36.73 33.85 -1.55
N ALA A 42 37.67 33.08 -2.07
CA ALA A 42 39.03 33.05 -1.55
C ALA A 42 39.63 34.47 -1.56
N ALA A 43 39.98 35.01 -0.40
CA ALA A 43 40.68 36.29 -0.30
C ALA A 43 42.11 36.12 -0.83
N VAL A 44 42.31 36.32 -2.14
CA VAL A 44 43.59 36.08 -2.80
C VAL A 44 44.68 36.95 -2.17
N GLY A 45 45.67 36.29 -1.56
CA GLY A 45 46.80 36.95 -0.90
C GLY A 45 47.84 37.49 -1.88
N ALA A 46 48.58 38.53 -1.51
CA ALA A 46 49.75 38.95 -2.29
C ALA A 46 50.87 37.89 -2.20
N GLY A 47 51.44 37.48 -3.34
CA GLY A 47 52.60 36.58 -3.38
C GLY A 47 52.30 35.09 -3.53
N CYS A 48 51.14 34.70 -4.05
CA CYS A 48 50.72 33.29 -4.23
C CYS A 48 51.75 32.37 -4.91
N ALA A 49 52.58 32.90 -5.81
CA ALA A 49 53.64 32.12 -6.47
C ALA A 49 54.78 31.64 -5.52
N PHE A 50 54.80 32.08 -4.26
CA PHE A 50 55.83 31.73 -3.28
C PHE A 50 55.28 31.07 -2.01
N ILE A 51 53.97 30.84 -1.94
CA ILE A 51 53.31 30.19 -0.81
C ILE A 51 53.24 28.68 -1.11
N THR A 52 53.77 27.88 -0.18
CA THR A 52 53.73 26.41 -0.25
C THR A 52 52.70 25.85 0.71
N ARG A 53 51.91 24.87 0.27
CA ARG A 53 50.95 24.11 1.07
C ARG A 53 51.70 23.11 1.96
N SER A 54 51.23 22.95 3.20
CA SER A 54 51.81 21.96 4.11
C SER A 54 51.27 20.57 3.80
N SER A 55 52.09 19.54 4.01
CA SER A 55 51.63 18.14 3.90
C SER A 55 50.48 17.87 4.89
N GLY A 56 49.41 17.24 4.40
CA GLY A 56 48.20 16.96 5.18
C GLY A 56 47.19 18.11 5.26
N GLU A 57 47.47 19.27 4.66
CA GLU A 57 46.47 20.32 4.46
C GLU A 57 45.70 20.10 3.15
N ALA A 58 44.42 20.46 3.17
CA ALA A 58 43.54 20.38 2.00
C ALA A 58 44.04 21.21 0.82
N ILE A 59 43.74 20.74 -0.40
CA ILE A 59 43.98 21.44 -1.66
C ILE A 59 42.73 22.22 -2.03
N TYR A 60 42.84 23.54 -2.15
CA TYR A 60 41.72 24.41 -2.46
C TYR A 60 41.65 24.73 -3.95
N VAL A 61 40.44 24.72 -4.52
CA VAL A 61 40.19 25.00 -5.94
C VAL A 61 39.10 26.06 -6.08
N ASP A 62 39.35 27.11 -6.86
CA ASP A 62 38.40 28.18 -7.18
C ASP A 62 38.50 28.47 -8.69
N PRO A 63 37.45 28.21 -9.49
CA PRO A 63 37.51 28.30 -10.95
C PRO A 63 37.47 29.76 -11.44
N VAL A 64 37.16 30.71 -10.56
CA VAL A 64 37.02 32.13 -10.88
C VAL A 64 38.30 32.90 -10.52
N ASN A 65 38.87 32.63 -9.34
CA ASN A 65 40.00 33.39 -8.80
C ASN A 65 41.29 32.58 -8.65
N GLY A 66 41.25 31.27 -8.87
CA GLY A 66 42.39 30.38 -8.74
C GLY A 66 43.37 30.45 -9.91
N SER A 67 44.52 29.81 -9.74
CA SER A 67 45.51 29.61 -10.80
C SER A 67 46.27 28.32 -10.56
N ASP A 68 46.35 27.46 -11.57
CA ASP A 68 47.08 26.17 -11.52
C ASP A 68 48.61 26.35 -11.37
N ALA A 69 49.13 27.57 -11.47
CA ALA A 69 50.51 27.88 -11.08
C ALA A 69 50.73 27.98 -9.55
N TRP A 70 49.69 27.84 -8.73
CA TRP A 70 49.76 27.95 -7.26
C TRP A 70 49.63 26.58 -6.58
N ASP A 71 50.13 26.48 -5.35
CA ASP A 71 50.21 25.23 -4.58
C ASP A 71 48.88 24.83 -3.88
N GLY A 72 47.78 25.54 -4.18
CA GLY A 72 46.42 25.19 -3.72
C GLY A 72 46.13 25.42 -2.24
N THR A 73 46.62 26.51 -1.64
CA THR A 73 46.29 26.88 -0.26
C THR A 73 44.97 27.66 -0.17
N TRP A 74 44.36 27.78 1.02
CA TRP A 74 43.10 28.53 1.23
C TRP A 74 43.11 29.95 0.60
N SER A 75 44.23 30.67 0.71
CA SER A 75 44.38 32.03 0.16
C SER A 75 44.93 32.10 -1.26
N CYS A 76 45.35 30.97 -1.84
CA CYS A 76 45.91 30.85 -3.17
C CYS A 76 45.48 29.51 -3.80
N PRO A 77 44.18 29.38 -4.13
CA PRO A 77 43.60 28.13 -4.64
C PRO A 77 44.05 27.84 -6.08
N LYS A 78 44.04 26.56 -6.46
CA LYS A 78 44.20 26.14 -7.86
C LYS A 78 42.97 26.56 -8.68
N ALA A 79 43.11 26.64 -10.00
CA ALA A 79 41.99 26.98 -10.88
C ALA A 79 41.14 25.74 -11.22
N THR A 80 41.75 24.57 -11.34
CA THR A 80 41.08 23.34 -11.79
C THR A 80 41.17 22.19 -10.78
N LEU A 81 40.15 21.33 -10.74
CA LEU A 81 40.22 20.08 -9.97
C LEU A 81 41.22 19.12 -10.60
N SER A 82 41.37 19.13 -11.93
CA SER A 82 42.39 18.34 -12.64
C SER A 82 43.80 18.57 -12.09
N ASP A 83 44.20 19.83 -11.91
CA ASP A 83 45.52 20.16 -11.38
C ASP A 83 45.65 19.82 -9.88
N ALA A 84 44.59 20.03 -9.10
CA ALA A 84 44.54 19.59 -7.71
C ALA A 84 44.70 18.06 -7.57
N LEU A 85 44.06 17.29 -8.46
CA LEU A 85 44.19 15.83 -8.49
C LEU A 85 45.60 15.38 -8.87
N ASN A 86 46.27 16.06 -9.79
CA ASN A 86 47.66 15.75 -10.16
C ASN A 86 48.64 15.89 -8.99
N GLU A 87 48.35 16.78 -8.04
CA GLU A 87 49.18 17.00 -6.84
C GLU A 87 48.69 16.25 -5.59
N SER A 88 47.47 15.72 -5.62
CA SER A 88 46.91 14.94 -4.52
C SER A 88 47.48 13.53 -4.43
N SER A 89 47.42 12.95 -3.23
CA SER A 89 47.75 11.57 -2.90
C SER A 89 46.58 10.92 -2.16
N SER A 90 46.68 9.60 -1.89
CA SER A 90 45.72 8.91 -1.03
C SER A 90 45.58 9.60 0.34
N ASN A 91 44.36 9.62 0.88
CA ASN A 91 43.97 10.27 2.13
C ASN A 91 44.03 11.81 2.15
N ASP A 92 44.30 12.46 1.00
CA ASP A 92 44.21 13.91 0.92
C ASP A 92 42.74 14.40 0.86
N GLU A 93 42.57 15.70 1.08
CA GLU A 93 41.30 16.41 0.95
C GLU A 93 41.42 17.48 -0.13
N ILE A 94 40.42 17.58 -1.00
CA ILE A 94 40.27 18.65 -1.99
C ILE A 94 38.96 19.40 -1.70
N VAL A 95 39.05 20.73 -1.60
CA VAL A 95 37.94 21.62 -1.27
C VAL A 95 37.66 22.56 -2.44
N LEU A 96 36.44 22.47 -2.96
CA LEU A 96 35.96 23.22 -4.12
C LEU A 96 35.15 24.45 -3.70
N TYR A 97 35.47 25.61 -4.23
CA TYR A 97 34.72 26.85 -4.01
C TYR A 97 33.60 27.05 -5.01
N SER A 98 32.70 27.99 -4.70
CA SER A 98 31.53 28.28 -5.53
C SER A 98 31.94 28.61 -6.96
N GLY A 99 31.31 27.95 -7.92
CA GLY A 99 31.62 28.16 -9.33
C GLY A 99 31.08 27.07 -10.23
N ARG A 100 31.17 27.36 -11.53
CA ARG A 100 30.88 26.39 -12.57
C ARG A 100 32.18 25.78 -13.07
N TYR A 101 32.24 24.46 -13.06
CA TYR A 101 33.36 23.67 -13.51
C TYR A 101 32.98 22.94 -14.80
N HIS A 102 33.89 22.92 -15.77
CA HIS A 102 33.73 22.18 -17.03
C HIS A 102 35.07 21.48 -17.35
N GLU A 103 35.23 20.27 -16.83
CA GLU A 103 36.43 19.46 -17.00
C GLU A 103 36.09 17.97 -16.88
N ASN A 104 36.83 17.11 -17.59
CA ASN A 104 36.77 15.65 -17.41
C ASN A 104 37.87 15.26 -16.41
N VAL A 105 37.49 14.96 -15.17
CA VAL A 105 38.47 14.56 -14.14
C VAL A 105 38.46 13.07 -13.87
N THR A 106 39.65 12.52 -13.63
CA THR A 106 39.83 11.12 -13.25
C THR A 106 40.60 11.03 -11.94
N VAL A 107 39.97 10.42 -10.92
CA VAL A 107 40.63 9.99 -9.69
C VAL A 107 41.18 8.60 -9.95
N ASP A 108 42.48 8.51 -10.20
CA ASP A 108 43.16 7.23 -10.49
C ASP A 108 44.27 6.96 -9.46
N GLY A 109 44.23 5.77 -8.86
CA GLY A 109 45.20 5.27 -7.89
C GLY A 109 45.28 6.06 -6.57
N LYS A 110 44.15 6.57 -6.06
CA LYS A 110 44.09 7.46 -4.89
C LYS A 110 43.03 7.04 -3.88
N ASP A 111 43.39 6.10 -3.02
CA ASP A 111 42.51 5.64 -1.95
C ASP A 111 42.17 6.72 -0.91
N ASN A 112 40.96 6.65 -0.35
CA ASN A 112 40.44 7.50 0.73
C ASN A 112 40.50 9.01 0.43
N LEU A 113 40.49 9.40 -0.85
CA LEU A 113 40.47 10.81 -1.23
C LEU A 113 39.09 11.41 -0.92
N LEU A 114 39.08 12.57 -0.25
CA LEU A 114 37.87 13.36 -0.03
C LEU A 114 37.83 14.55 -1.00
N ILE A 115 36.84 14.60 -1.87
CA ILE A 115 36.55 15.75 -2.73
C ILE A 115 35.22 16.34 -2.28
N ARG A 116 35.24 17.57 -1.80
CA ARG A 116 34.01 18.22 -1.31
C ARG A 116 33.89 19.69 -1.64
N ALA A 117 32.67 20.20 -1.63
CA ALA A 117 32.45 21.63 -1.62
C ALA A 117 32.92 22.29 -0.30
N ALA A 118 33.32 23.56 -0.39
CA ALA A 118 33.50 24.43 0.76
C ALA A 118 32.17 24.69 1.47
N SER A 119 32.22 25.10 2.73
CA SER A 119 31.01 25.25 3.56
C SER A 119 30.13 26.38 3.03
N GLY A 120 28.91 26.05 2.60
CA GLY A 120 27.99 27.02 1.99
C GLY A 120 28.35 27.39 0.55
N ALA A 121 29.36 26.75 -0.04
CA ALA A 121 29.69 26.94 -1.44
C ALA A 121 28.74 26.15 -2.35
N ARG A 122 28.53 26.68 -3.54
CA ARG A 122 27.73 26.06 -4.59
C ARG A 122 28.61 25.67 -5.76
N VAL A 123 28.93 24.39 -5.85
CA VAL A 123 29.85 23.82 -6.84
C VAL A 123 29.03 23.06 -7.86
N VAL A 124 29.08 23.49 -9.12
CA VAL A 124 28.33 22.84 -10.21
C VAL A 124 29.28 22.41 -11.31
N PHE A 125 29.32 21.11 -11.61
CA PHE A 125 29.92 20.59 -12.82
C PHE A 125 28.88 20.64 -13.94
N ASP A 126 29.13 21.47 -14.95
CA ASP A 126 28.22 21.69 -16.08
C ASP A 126 28.75 20.96 -17.31
N GLY A 127 28.05 19.91 -17.74
CA GLY A 127 28.39 19.12 -18.92
C GLY A 127 27.98 19.74 -20.25
N THR A 128 27.45 20.96 -20.23
CA THR A 128 26.94 21.66 -21.42
C THR A 128 27.85 22.81 -21.84
N GLN A 129 27.77 23.18 -23.12
CA GLN A 129 28.45 24.33 -23.69
C GLN A 129 27.44 25.25 -24.40
N SER A 130 27.60 26.56 -24.19
CA SER A 130 26.88 27.61 -24.91
C SER A 130 27.22 27.56 -26.38
N ILE A 131 26.21 27.46 -27.24
CA ILE A 131 26.42 27.47 -28.68
C ILE A 131 27.02 28.80 -29.13
N ALA A 132 26.59 29.91 -28.52
CA ALA A 132 27.09 31.25 -28.85
C ALA A 132 28.44 31.54 -28.18
N ASP A 133 28.54 31.37 -26.86
CA ASP A 133 29.69 31.88 -26.10
C ASP A 133 30.88 30.92 -26.06
N ASP A 134 30.61 29.61 -25.93
CA ASP A 134 31.67 28.60 -25.78
C ASP A 134 32.11 28.05 -27.15
N MET A 135 31.17 27.93 -28.09
CA MET A 135 31.44 27.35 -29.42
C MET A 135 31.63 28.38 -30.55
N ASP A 136 31.34 29.67 -30.32
CA ASP A 136 31.37 30.74 -31.33
C ASP A 136 30.58 30.37 -32.61
N ALA A 137 29.43 29.70 -32.43
CA ALA A 137 28.59 29.21 -33.52
C ALA A 137 27.35 30.09 -33.69
N THR A 138 27.06 30.49 -34.93
CA THR A 138 25.93 31.37 -35.27
C THR A 138 24.84 30.59 -36.01
N TRP A 139 23.61 30.74 -35.55
CA TRP A 139 22.44 30.14 -36.17
C TRP A 139 22.06 30.83 -37.49
N THR A 140 21.59 30.06 -38.46
CA THR A 140 20.99 30.58 -39.69
C THR A 140 19.64 31.23 -39.42
N THR A 141 19.17 32.06 -40.36
CA THR A 141 17.76 32.48 -40.37
C THR A 141 16.83 31.27 -40.53
N ALA A 142 15.62 31.36 -39.96
CA ALA A 142 14.62 30.32 -40.11
C ALA A 142 14.25 30.06 -41.58
N ASP A 143 14.06 28.79 -41.92
CA ASP A 143 13.56 28.38 -43.23
C ASP A 143 12.02 28.47 -43.32
N SER A 144 11.42 27.89 -44.37
CA SER A 144 9.97 27.92 -44.59
C SER A 144 9.16 27.20 -43.51
N ASP A 145 9.77 26.28 -42.77
CA ASP A 145 9.13 25.46 -41.75
C ASP A 145 9.29 26.08 -40.35
N GLY A 146 10.01 27.21 -40.26
CA GLY A 146 10.36 27.90 -39.03
C GLY A 146 11.60 27.33 -38.34
N ILE A 147 12.39 26.51 -39.05
CA ILE A 147 13.55 25.80 -38.47
C ILE A 147 14.81 26.61 -38.69
N GLN A 148 15.58 26.81 -37.61
CA GLN A 148 16.92 27.41 -37.64
C GLN A 148 17.98 26.32 -37.52
N GLU A 149 19.15 26.56 -38.11
CA GLU A 149 20.20 25.54 -38.20
C GLU A 149 21.55 26.11 -37.76
N VAL A 150 22.39 25.28 -37.14
CA VAL A 150 23.77 25.64 -36.77
C VAL A 150 24.68 24.43 -36.97
N THR A 151 25.92 24.65 -37.39
CA THR A 151 26.95 23.60 -37.43
C THR A 151 27.76 23.67 -36.15
N LEU A 152 27.77 22.58 -35.39
CA LEU A 152 28.49 22.49 -34.12
C LEU A 152 29.91 21.94 -34.35
N PRO A 153 30.91 22.43 -33.61
CA PRO A 153 32.29 21.91 -33.68
C PRO A 153 32.44 20.54 -33.00
N VAL A 154 31.47 20.15 -32.18
CA VAL A 154 31.40 18.89 -31.43
C VAL A 154 30.00 18.28 -31.57
N ASP A 155 29.88 17.00 -31.25
CA ASP A 155 28.58 16.33 -31.23
C ASP A 155 27.73 16.87 -30.08
N GLY A 156 26.46 17.21 -30.35
CA GLY A 156 25.49 17.65 -29.36
C GLY A 156 24.39 16.61 -29.18
N TRP A 157 24.31 16.00 -28.01
CA TRP A 157 23.39 14.86 -27.75
C TRP A 157 22.10 15.21 -26.99
N GLN A 158 22.03 16.38 -26.34
CA GLN A 158 20.81 16.97 -25.76
C GLN A 158 20.87 18.49 -25.93
N LEU A 159 19.72 19.14 -26.20
CA LEU A 159 19.60 20.60 -26.38
C LEU A 159 18.86 21.22 -25.20
N PHE A 160 19.35 22.36 -24.72
CA PHE A 160 18.77 23.11 -23.62
C PHE A 160 18.50 24.56 -24.03
N LEU A 161 17.37 25.09 -23.60
CA LEU A 161 17.04 26.51 -23.67
C LEU A 161 16.91 27.05 -22.26
N ALA A 162 17.79 27.98 -21.87
CA ALA A 162 17.83 28.53 -20.52
C ALA A 162 17.85 27.42 -19.44
N TYR A 163 18.63 26.36 -19.70
CA TYR A 163 18.79 25.15 -18.87
C TYR A 163 17.61 24.18 -18.84
N ASP A 164 16.51 24.48 -19.52
CA ASP A 164 15.40 23.53 -19.67
C ASP A 164 15.62 22.66 -20.93
N GLU A 165 15.55 21.34 -20.77
CA GLU A 165 15.72 20.41 -21.89
C GLU A 165 14.63 20.60 -22.96
N GLN A 166 15.08 20.60 -24.22
CA GLN A 166 14.23 20.69 -25.41
C GLN A 166 13.96 19.29 -25.96
N VAL A 167 12.77 19.09 -26.52
CA VAL A 167 12.29 17.74 -26.90
C VAL A 167 12.94 17.32 -28.22
N PRO A 168 13.54 16.10 -28.29
CA PRO A 168 13.93 15.54 -29.59
C PRO A 168 12.70 15.46 -30.51
N ALA A 169 12.83 15.95 -31.74
CA ALA A 169 11.74 16.00 -32.71
C ALA A 169 11.05 14.64 -32.82
N ARG A 170 9.75 14.61 -32.52
CA ARG A 170 9.05 13.34 -32.34
C ARG A 170 7.64 13.34 -32.90
N TRP A 171 7.21 12.17 -33.34
CA TRP A 171 5.79 11.91 -33.63
C TRP A 171 5.33 10.65 -32.90
N PRO A 172 4.20 10.68 -32.18
CA PRO A 172 3.34 11.85 -31.95
C PRO A 172 3.99 12.90 -31.04
N ASN A 173 3.57 14.15 -31.18
CA ASN A 173 4.14 15.27 -30.42
C ASN A 173 3.85 15.13 -28.93
N ALA A 174 4.85 15.42 -28.11
CA ALA A 174 4.75 15.53 -26.66
C ALA A 174 5.80 16.54 -26.18
N GLN A 175 5.68 17.01 -24.94
CA GLN A 175 6.51 18.06 -24.37
C GLN A 175 6.98 17.71 -22.96
N PHE A 176 8.21 18.11 -22.63
CA PHE A 176 8.73 18.02 -21.26
C PHE A 176 8.02 19.02 -20.34
N SER A 177 7.72 20.21 -20.85
CA SER A 177 7.13 21.32 -20.06
C SER A 177 5.74 21.04 -19.49
N ASP A 178 5.04 20.04 -20.02
CA ASP A 178 3.72 19.61 -19.54
C ASP A 178 3.67 18.10 -19.22
N GLU A 179 4.83 17.45 -19.13
CA GLU A 179 5.02 16.04 -18.79
C GLU A 179 4.32 15.05 -19.75
N SER A 180 3.79 15.51 -20.88
CA SER A 180 3.09 14.63 -21.83
C SER A 180 4.00 13.54 -22.42
N VAL A 181 5.32 13.70 -22.34
CA VAL A 181 6.30 12.65 -22.70
C VAL A 181 6.17 11.38 -21.86
N PHE A 182 5.73 11.50 -20.60
CA PHE A 182 5.47 10.36 -19.71
C PHE A 182 4.08 9.78 -19.91
N ASN A 183 3.22 10.40 -20.71
CA ASN A 183 1.86 9.93 -20.91
C ASN A 183 1.76 9.06 -22.18
N ARG A 184 1.43 7.79 -21.99
CA ARG A 184 1.23 6.82 -23.07
C ARG A 184 0.19 7.25 -24.11
N SER A 185 -0.72 8.17 -23.77
CA SER A 185 -1.68 8.73 -24.73
C SER A 185 -1.06 9.56 -25.85
N TYR A 186 0.24 9.85 -25.77
CA TYR A 186 1.04 10.49 -26.81
C TYR A 186 1.96 9.51 -27.54
N TRP A 187 1.64 8.22 -27.48
CA TRP A 187 2.25 7.16 -28.27
C TRP A 187 1.25 6.68 -29.33
N ALA A 188 1.74 6.35 -30.51
CA ALA A 188 0.97 5.67 -31.54
C ALA A 188 0.85 4.17 -31.19
N GLU A 189 -0.22 3.52 -31.67
CA GLU A 189 -0.49 2.11 -31.33
C GLU A 189 -0.26 1.19 -32.54
N GLY A 190 0.26 0.00 -32.27
CA GLY A 190 0.49 -1.05 -33.23
C GLY A 190 -0.68 -2.04 -33.28
N THR A 191 -0.89 -2.67 -34.44
CA THR A 191 -1.97 -3.65 -34.60
C THR A 191 -1.77 -4.88 -33.73
N LEU A 192 -2.71 -5.13 -32.81
CA LEU A 192 -2.79 -6.39 -32.06
C LEU A 192 -3.38 -7.51 -32.93
N THR A 193 -2.80 -8.70 -32.85
CA THR A 193 -3.36 -9.91 -33.47
C THR A 193 -3.45 -11.03 -32.44
N GLY A 194 -4.38 -11.97 -32.64
CA GLY A 194 -4.65 -13.04 -31.67
C GLY A 194 -3.58 -14.14 -31.56
N SER A 195 -2.38 -13.99 -32.13
CA SER A 195 -1.30 -14.99 -31.96
C SER A 195 0.09 -14.36 -32.07
N ASN A 196 1.05 -14.85 -31.26
CA ASN A 196 2.43 -14.35 -31.24
C ASN A 196 3.19 -14.59 -32.58
N ASN A 197 2.61 -15.36 -33.50
CA ASN A 197 3.20 -15.77 -34.78
C ASN A 197 2.52 -15.13 -36.01
N ALA A 198 1.56 -14.21 -35.82
CA ALA A 198 0.79 -13.63 -36.93
C ALA A 198 1.53 -12.52 -37.69
N TYR A 199 2.65 -12.03 -37.16
CA TYR A 199 3.53 -11.06 -37.82
C TYR A 199 4.95 -11.61 -37.99
N THR A 200 5.66 -11.03 -38.94
CA THR A 200 7.10 -11.26 -39.11
C THR A 200 7.82 -10.27 -38.20
N ILE A 201 8.52 -10.78 -37.17
CA ILE A 201 9.43 -9.97 -36.34
C ILE A 201 10.27 -9.06 -37.24
N GLY A 202 10.31 -7.77 -36.91
CA GLY A 202 10.92 -6.74 -37.77
C GLY A 202 9.91 -5.96 -38.63
N TRP A 203 8.60 -6.15 -38.44
CA TRP A 203 7.55 -5.34 -39.07
C TRP A 203 6.48 -4.94 -38.05
N LEU A 204 6.14 -3.64 -37.99
CA LEU A 204 5.03 -3.11 -37.19
C LEU A 204 4.06 -2.39 -38.10
N THR A 205 2.75 -2.61 -37.92
CA THR A 205 1.69 -1.86 -38.61
C THR A 205 1.02 -0.93 -37.62
N ASP A 206 0.97 0.35 -37.96
CA ASP A 206 0.20 1.35 -37.23
C ASP A 206 -1.30 0.99 -37.27
N ALA A 207 -1.93 0.90 -36.09
CA ALA A 207 -3.35 0.62 -35.94
C ALA A 207 -4.23 1.89 -35.95
N GLY A 208 -3.61 3.07 -35.83
CA GLY A 208 -4.29 4.31 -35.48
C GLY A 208 -4.70 4.35 -34.01
N PRO A 209 -5.42 5.40 -33.59
CA PRO A 209 -5.78 5.58 -32.19
C PRO A 209 -6.70 4.46 -31.69
N GLU A 210 -6.35 3.86 -30.56
CA GLU A 210 -7.24 2.90 -29.89
C GLU A 210 -8.54 3.60 -29.47
N THR A 211 -9.68 3.05 -29.92
CA THR A 211 -10.99 3.67 -29.71
C THR A 211 -11.33 3.74 -28.21
N GLY A 212 -11.43 4.96 -27.68
CA GLY A 212 -11.81 5.21 -26.28
C GLY A 212 -10.66 5.22 -25.27
N VAL A 213 -9.41 5.07 -25.71
CA VAL A 213 -8.23 5.04 -24.83
C VAL A 213 -7.40 6.33 -24.89
N HIS A 214 -7.35 7.01 -26.05
CA HIS A 214 -6.53 8.20 -26.24
C HIS A 214 -7.35 9.42 -26.64
N THR A 215 -7.16 10.55 -25.95
CA THR A 215 -7.77 11.86 -26.29
C THR A 215 -6.83 12.77 -27.08
N GLY A 216 -5.54 12.42 -27.21
CA GLY A 216 -4.48 13.25 -27.80
C GLY A 216 -4.08 12.92 -29.24
N LEU A 217 -4.36 11.71 -29.74
CA LEU A 217 -4.04 11.26 -31.10
C LEU A 217 -5.31 10.91 -31.88
N ASN A 218 -5.45 11.49 -33.07
CA ASN A 218 -6.59 11.25 -33.96
C ASN A 218 -6.16 10.81 -35.37
N GLU A 219 -4.90 10.43 -35.58
CA GLU A 219 -4.36 10.14 -36.89
C GLU A 219 -3.36 8.97 -36.89
N THR A 220 -3.20 8.34 -38.05
CA THR A 220 -2.16 7.34 -38.32
C THR A 220 -0.97 8.00 -38.98
N ILE A 221 0.18 7.33 -38.98
CA ILE A 221 1.39 7.79 -39.67
C ILE A 221 1.19 8.01 -41.17
N ASN A 222 0.26 7.29 -41.80
CA ASN A 222 -0.07 7.54 -43.21
C ASN A 222 -0.85 8.85 -43.41
N ALA A 223 -1.62 9.27 -42.41
CA ALA A 223 -2.42 10.49 -42.48
C ALA A 223 -1.57 11.75 -42.29
N THR A 224 -0.42 11.65 -41.62
CA THR A 224 0.53 12.77 -41.42
C THR A 224 1.24 13.18 -42.72
N GLY A 225 1.37 12.27 -43.68
CA GLY A 225 2.19 12.46 -44.88
C GLY A 225 3.70 12.31 -44.65
N LEU A 226 4.12 11.92 -43.44
CA LEU A 226 5.51 11.68 -43.09
C LEU A 226 6.02 10.38 -43.74
N ASN A 227 7.27 10.41 -44.19
CA ASN A 227 8.02 9.19 -44.52
C ASN A 227 8.85 8.80 -43.28
N PRO A 228 8.56 7.69 -42.58
CA PRO A 228 9.27 7.32 -41.37
C PRO A 228 10.65 6.68 -41.61
N VAL A 229 11.01 6.33 -42.85
CA VAL A 229 12.29 5.67 -43.13
C VAL A 229 13.47 6.54 -42.66
N GLY A 230 14.37 5.95 -41.88
CA GLY A 230 15.51 6.62 -41.25
C GLY A 230 15.22 7.26 -39.89
N ALA A 231 13.95 7.35 -39.46
CA ALA A 231 13.63 7.72 -38.09
C ALA A 231 13.96 6.56 -37.12
N ILE A 232 14.12 6.90 -35.84
CA ILE A 232 14.23 5.93 -34.75
C ILE A 232 12.81 5.68 -34.23
N ALA A 233 12.39 4.42 -34.21
CA ALA A 233 11.16 3.99 -33.54
C ALA A 233 11.49 3.49 -32.14
N VAL A 234 10.91 4.11 -31.12
CA VAL A 234 10.91 3.61 -29.74
C VAL A 234 9.62 2.83 -29.53
N MET A 235 9.73 1.54 -29.21
CA MET A 235 8.60 0.61 -29.26
C MET A 235 8.49 -0.22 -27.98
N ASN A 236 7.32 -0.22 -27.35
CA ASN A 236 6.91 -1.20 -26.34
C ASN A 236 5.98 -2.23 -27.00
N LEU A 237 6.52 -3.36 -27.42
CA LEU A 237 5.78 -4.42 -28.15
C LEU A 237 5.22 -5.48 -27.18
N GLY A 238 4.78 -4.99 -26.01
CA GLY A 238 4.20 -5.73 -24.90
C GLY A 238 5.19 -6.06 -23.77
N SER A 239 4.65 -6.31 -22.57
CA SER A 239 5.41 -6.59 -21.33
C SER A 239 6.24 -5.39 -20.85
N PHE A 240 7.43 -5.67 -20.28
CA PHE A 240 8.32 -4.72 -19.60
C PHE A 240 9.50 -4.24 -20.47
N ARG A 241 9.63 -4.69 -21.73
CA ARG A 241 10.75 -4.26 -22.60
C ARG A 241 10.30 -3.26 -23.66
N SER A 242 10.93 -2.09 -23.67
CA SER A 242 10.89 -1.15 -24.79
C SER A 242 12.24 -1.10 -25.50
N ASN A 243 12.22 -1.00 -26.82
CA ASN A 243 13.42 -1.01 -27.66
C ASN A 243 13.39 0.11 -28.68
N SER A 244 14.54 0.74 -28.94
CA SER A 244 14.69 1.67 -30.05
C SER A 244 15.29 0.99 -31.29
N ARG A 245 14.76 1.25 -32.48
CA ARG A 245 15.28 0.72 -33.75
C ARG A 245 15.12 1.71 -34.90
N VAL A 246 16.11 1.78 -35.79
CA VAL A 246 15.99 2.56 -37.03
C VAL A 246 14.98 1.90 -37.96
N ILE A 247 14.09 2.70 -38.54
CA ILE A 247 13.15 2.27 -39.56
C ILE A 247 13.88 2.13 -40.91
N THR A 248 13.79 0.93 -41.50
CA THR A 248 14.55 0.53 -42.69
C THR A 248 13.73 0.53 -43.98
N ASP A 249 12.42 0.33 -43.88
CA ASP A 249 11.48 0.31 -45.01
C ASP A 249 10.08 0.74 -44.56
N TRP A 250 9.24 1.18 -45.48
CA TRP A 250 7.87 1.65 -45.18
C TRP A 250 6.90 1.41 -46.32
N ASN A 251 5.74 0.88 -45.98
CA ASN A 251 4.60 0.71 -46.86
C ASN A 251 3.52 1.76 -46.57
N SER A 252 3.51 2.83 -47.36
CA SER A 252 2.55 3.92 -47.25
C SER A 252 1.11 3.53 -47.57
N ALA A 253 0.86 2.34 -48.15
CA ALA A 253 -0.50 1.90 -48.44
C ALA A 253 -1.26 1.45 -47.18
N ASN A 254 -0.54 1.00 -46.14
CA ASN A 254 -1.14 0.43 -44.93
C ASN A 254 -0.46 0.87 -43.62
N GLY A 255 0.62 1.65 -43.67
CA GLY A 255 1.26 2.20 -42.48
C GLY A 255 2.20 1.22 -41.81
N THR A 256 2.57 0.13 -42.50
CA THR A 256 3.55 -0.83 -41.99
C THR A 256 4.96 -0.33 -42.23
N PHE A 257 5.81 -0.38 -41.21
CA PHE A 257 7.24 -0.10 -41.33
C PHE A 257 8.11 -1.27 -40.86
N ALA A 258 9.31 -1.38 -41.43
CA ALA A 258 10.30 -2.42 -41.11
C ALA A 258 11.39 -1.92 -40.18
N TYR A 259 11.89 -2.79 -39.31
CA TYR A 259 12.97 -2.53 -38.36
C TYR A 259 13.82 -3.79 -38.14
N ASP A 260 15.00 -3.66 -37.52
CA ASP A 260 15.78 -4.82 -37.09
C ASP A 260 15.13 -5.49 -35.87
N GLY A 261 14.48 -6.63 -36.11
CA GLY A 261 13.80 -7.40 -35.07
C GLY A 261 14.72 -8.26 -34.20
N ASN A 262 16.04 -8.27 -34.44
CA ASN A 262 16.96 -9.05 -33.61
C ASN A 262 16.93 -8.56 -32.14
N GLY A 263 16.76 -9.50 -31.21
CA GLY A 263 16.67 -9.22 -29.77
C GLY A 263 15.41 -8.46 -29.32
N VAL A 264 14.46 -8.17 -30.21
CA VAL A 264 13.23 -7.44 -29.85
C VAL A 264 12.15 -8.44 -29.44
N GLY A 265 11.69 -8.33 -28.18
CA GLY A 265 10.60 -9.14 -27.65
C GLY A 265 9.24 -8.74 -28.26
N TRP A 266 8.32 -9.70 -28.38
CA TRP A 266 6.98 -9.48 -28.90
C TRP A 266 5.94 -10.26 -28.10
N LYS A 267 4.82 -9.61 -27.74
CA LYS A 267 3.65 -10.24 -27.11
C LYS A 267 2.38 -9.93 -27.88
N THR A 268 1.32 -10.69 -27.63
CA THR A 268 -0.02 -10.54 -28.24
C THR A 268 -0.91 -9.50 -27.55
N LYS A 269 -0.32 -8.65 -26.71
CA LYS A 269 -1.04 -7.63 -25.94
C LYS A 269 -0.24 -6.33 -25.99
N HIS A 270 -0.96 -5.21 -26.13
CA HIS A 270 -0.50 -3.82 -26.00
C HIS A 270 0.78 -3.48 -26.78
N HIS A 271 0.65 -2.83 -27.94
CA HIS A 271 1.80 -2.38 -28.76
C HIS A 271 1.76 -0.88 -28.91
N ALA A 272 2.71 -0.18 -28.31
CA ALA A 272 2.83 1.27 -28.46
C ALA A 272 4.19 1.65 -29.03
N TYR A 273 4.24 2.76 -29.76
CA TYR A 273 5.49 3.32 -30.25
C TYR A 273 5.42 4.85 -30.42
N PHE A 274 6.58 5.48 -30.50
CA PHE A 274 6.73 6.82 -31.07
C PHE A 274 8.00 6.87 -31.92
N LEU A 275 8.11 7.89 -32.76
CA LEU A 275 9.23 8.14 -33.64
C LEU A 275 10.04 9.34 -33.18
N GLU A 276 11.34 9.32 -33.42
CA GLU A 276 12.24 10.45 -33.22
C GLU A 276 13.42 10.42 -34.22
N GLY A 277 14.35 11.37 -34.08
CA GLY A 277 15.65 11.29 -34.75
C GLY A 277 15.62 11.66 -36.24
N LYS A 278 14.71 12.54 -36.65
CA LYS A 278 14.55 12.95 -38.05
C LYS A 278 14.06 14.40 -38.20
N ARG A 279 14.61 15.16 -39.16
CA ARG A 279 14.25 16.59 -39.39
C ARG A 279 12.76 16.79 -39.65
N GLU A 280 12.17 15.90 -40.46
CA GLU A 280 10.77 16.01 -40.88
C GLU A 280 9.79 15.82 -39.72
N LEU A 281 10.25 15.38 -38.55
CA LEU A 281 9.45 15.33 -37.33
C LEU A 281 9.40 16.67 -36.60
N ILE A 282 10.21 17.67 -36.96
CA ILE A 282 10.15 19.00 -36.34
C ILE A 282 8.94 19.74 -36.87
N ASP A 283 7.89 19.84 -36.07
CA ASP A 283 6.68 20.60 -36.41
C ASP A 283 6.17 21.48 -35.26
N ALA A 284 6.59 21.23 -34.02
CA ALA A 284 6.23 21.99 -32.82
C ALA A 284 7.39 22.84 -32.27
N ASP A 285 7.03 23.88 -31.52
CA ASP A 285 8.00 24.70 -30.78
C ASP A 285 8.76 23.83 -29.76
N GLY A 286 10.06 24.07 -29.61
CA GLY A 286 10.91 23.32 -28.70
C GLY A 286 11.48 22.01 -29.27
N GLU A 287 11.10 21.63 -30.49
CA GLU A 287 11.62 20.41 -31.12
C GLU A 287 12.96 20.61 -31.83
N TRP A 288 13.86 19.63 -31.70
CA TRP A 288 15.18 19.65 -32.32
C TRP A 288 15.61 18.32 -32.92
N TRP A 289 16.53 18.38 -33.87
CA TRP A 289 17.17 17.21 -34.46
C TRP A 289 18.64 17.50 -34.78
N PHE A 290 19.53 16.58 -34.41
CA PHE A 290 20.94 16.66 -34.76
C PHE A 290 21.28 15.69 -35.89
N ASN A 291 21.86 16.23 -36.96
CA ASN A 291 22.34 15.47 -38.09
C ASN A 291 23.82 15.14 -37.93
N ASN A 292 24.11 13.94 -37.43
CA ASN A 292 25.47 13.47 -37.17
C ASN A 292 26.32 13.30 -38.44
N ALA A 293 25.73 13.26 -39.64
CA ALA A 293 26.51 13.11 -40.87
C ALA A 293 27.31 14.39 -41.21
N ASN A 294 26.92 15.54 -40.66
CA ASN A 294 27.53 16.84 -40.95
C ASN A 294 27.54 17.79 -39.73
N ASN A 295 27.34 17.26 -38.53
CA ASN A 295 27.30 17.98 -37.25
C ASN A 295 26.37 19.19 -37.27
N ARG A 296 25.17 19.02 -37.81
CA ARG A 296 24.21 20.11 -38.00
C ARG A 296 23.02 19.95 -37.08
N LEU A 297 22.83 20.90 -36.18
CA LEU A 297 21.67 20.98 -35.30
C LEU A 297 20.56 21.79 -35.98
N HIS A 298 19.34 21.27 -35.93
CA HIS A 298 18.11 21.87 -36.44
C HIS A 298 17.18 22.10 -35.24
N TYR A 299 16.62 23.30 -35.10
CA TYR A 299 15.78 23.66 -33.97
C TYR A 299 14.63 24.57 -34.37
N LYS A 300 13.44 24.28 -33.83
CA LYS A 300 12.26 25.15 -33.94
C LYS A 300 12.07 25.93 -32.66
N THR A 301 12.56 27.16 -32.68
CA THR A 301 12.51 28.09 -31.55
C THR A 301 11.07 28.44 -31.14
N PRO A 302 10.80 28.61 -29.83
CA PRO A 302 9.50 29.04 -29.34
C PRO A 302 9.01 30.32 -30.02
N SER A 303 7.80 30.26 -30.58
CA SER A 303 7.13 31.36 -31.26
C SER A 303 7.97 32.03 -32.37
N GLY A 304 8.91 31.27 -32.99
CA GLY A 304 9.75 31.76 -34.09
C GLY A 304 10.78 32.83 -33.69
N GLN A 305 11.20 32.86 -32.42
CA GLN A 305 12.26 33.75 -31.96
C GLN A 305 13.59 33.49 -32.66
N ASP A 306 14.44 34.50 -32.85
CA ASP A 306 15.78 34.31 -33.41
C ASP A 306 16.67 33.59 -32.40
N ALA A 307 17.18 32.41 -32.77
CA ALA A 307 17.96 31.52 -31.92
C ALA A 307 19.25 32.18 -31.40
N ASN A 308 19.80 33.16 -32.12
CA ASN A 308 20.99 33.89 -31.70
C ASN A 308 20.73 34.84 -30.51
N ASN A 309 19.48 35.06 -30.13
CA ASN A 309 19.10 35.86 -28.95
C ASN A 309 18.68 35.00 -27.75
N LEU A 310 18.87 33.68 -27.83
CA LEU A 310 18.49 32.71 -26.81
C LEU A 310 19.73 32.09 -26.14
N ASP A 311 19.60 31.71 -24.86
CA ASP A 311 20.60 30.91 -24.15
C ASP A 311 20.45 29.43 -24.54
N LEU A 312 20.99 29.08 -25.71
CA LEU A 312 20.98 27.72 -26.23
C LEU A 312 22.30 27.01 -25.93
N ARG A 313 22.18 25.83 -25.32
CA ARG A 313 23.33 25.02 -24.89
C ARG A 313 23.14 23.59 -25.34
N VAL A 314 24.24 22.90 -25.61
CA VAL A 314 24.21 21.46 -25.87
C VAL A 314 25.02 20.72 -24.83
N LYS A 315 24.53 19.56 -24.40
CA LYS A 315 25.32 18.63 -23.60
C LYS A 315 26.43 18.07 -24.49
N VAL A 316 27.64 17.97 -23.95
CA VAL A 316 28.86 17.51 -24.65
C VAL A 316 29.76 16.63 -23.78
N GLN A 317 29.42 16.46 -22.49
CA GLN A 317 30.17 15.66 -21.53
C GLN A 317 29.27 14.62 -20.88
N PRO A 318 29.62 13.31 -20.91
CA PRO A 318 28.81 12.29 -20.25
C PRO A 318 29.17 12.18 -18.76
N PHE A 319 30.46 12.14 -18.43
CA PHE A 319 30.97 12.04 -17.07
C PHE A 319 31.89 13.22 -16.78
N ALA A 320 31.56 14.00 -15.76
CA ALA A 320 32.42 15.05 -15.24
C ALA A 320 33.54 14.45 -14.38
N MET A 321 33.20 13.43 -13.57
CA MET A 321 34.16 12.75 -12.71
C MET A 321 34.13 11.24 -12.91
N SER A 322 35.31 10.63 -13.01
CA SER A 322 35.46 9.18 -12.96
C SER A 322 36.43 8.79 -11.85
N VAL A 323 36.05 7.79 -11.05
CA VAL A 323 36.92 7.16 -10.05
C VAL A 323 37.32 5.80 -10.56
N GLU A 324 38.62 5.61 -10.72
CA GLU A 324 39.24 4.43 -11.32
C GLU A 324 40.31 3.91 -10.36
N ASN A 325 40.38 2.59 -10.17
CA ASN A 325 41.43 1.93 -9.38
C ASN A 325 41.70 2.59 -8.01
N SER A 326 40.65 3.02 -7.31
CA SER A 326 40.75 3.76 -6.04
C SER A 326 39.64 3.32 -5.11
N ASP A 327 39.94 3.10 -3.84
CA ASP A 327 38.96 2.69 -2.82
C ASP A 327 38.66 3.83 -1.84
N GLY A 328 37.51 3.82 -1.18
CA GLY A 328 37.17 4.76 -0.10
C GLY A 328 37.04 6.23 -0.52
N VAL A 329 36.98 6.52 -1.83
CA VAL A 329 36.84 7.88 -2.34
C VAL A 329 35.47 8.44 -1.96
N THR A 330 35.44 9.68 -1.46
CA THR A 330 34.21 10.40 -1.12
C THR A 330 34.05 11.65 -2.00
N ILE A 331 32.92 11.75 -2.70
CA ILE A 331 32.48 12.96 -3.40
C ILE A 331 31.28 13.53 -2.63
N GLN A 332 31.37 14.79 -2.19
CA GLN A 332 30.39 15.38 -1.28
C GLN A 332 30.04 16.85 -1.58
N GLY A 333 28.76 17.20 -1.64
CA GLY A 333 28.34 18.60 -1.73
C GLY A 333 28.48 19.21 -3.13
N ILE A 334 28.53 18.39 -4.18
CA ILE A 334 28.87 18.82 -5.54
C ILE A 334 27.70 18.51 -6.46
N ASP A 335 27.20 19.52 -7.16
CA ASP A 335 26.08 19.37 -8.08
C ASP A 335 26.56 19.12 -9.52
N PHE A 336 25.71 18.46 -10.32
CA PHE A 336 25.97 18.08 -11.70
C PHE A 336 24.80 18.48 -12.59
N PHE A 337 25.07 19.19 -13.69
CA PHE A 337 24.08 19.55 -14.69
C PHE A 337 24.48 19.01 -16.05
N GLY A 338 23.61 18.21 -16.69
CA GLY A 338 23.90 17.62 -17.99
C GLY A 338 25.14 16.73 -17.98
N THR A 339 25.50 16.12 -16.85
CA THR A 339 26.67 15.24 -16.70
C THR A 339 26.55 14.47 -15.40
N THR A 340 27.42 13.50 -15.17
CA THR A 340 27.37 12.67 -13.96
C THR A 340 28.73 12.11 -13.53
N VAL A 341 28.73 11.19 -12.58
CA VAL A 341 29.87 10.47 -12.03
C VAL A 341 29.91 9.01 -12.47
N ASN A 342 31.11 8.46 -12.58
CA ASN A 342 31.36 7.04 -12.83
C ASN A 342 32.35 6.49 -11.80
N PHE A 343 31.93 5.53 -10.98
CA PHE A 343 32.80 4.79 -10.06
C PHE A 343 33.07 3.41 -10.64
N ASN A 344 34.35 3.06 -10.79
CA ASN A 344 34.78 1.82 -11.43
C ASN A 344 35.75 1.07 -10.51
N GLU A 345 35.34 -0.14 -10.08
CA GLU A 345 36.08 -1.01 -9.16
C GLU A 345 36.51 -0.23 -7.89
N CYS A 346 35.54 0.48 -7.29
CA CYS A 346 35.72 1.38 -6.14
C CYS A 346 35.01 0.81 -4.91
N ASP A 347 35.74 0.22 -3.99
CA ASP A 347 35.18 -0.36 -2.76
C ASP A 347 35.10 0.68 -1.64
N GLY A 348 33.98 0.73 -0.92
CA GLY A 348 33.79 1.66 0.21
C GLY A 348 33.60 3.12 -0.20
N CYS A 349 33.30 3.40 -1.47
CA CYS A 349 33.22 4.75 -2.00
C CYS A 349 31.87 5.40 -1.67
N SER A 350 31.88 6.72 -1.45
CA SER A 350 30.72 7.48 -1.00
C SER A 350 30.38 8.63 -1.95
N PHE A 351 29.08 8.81 -2.23
CA PHE A 351 28.57 9.93 -3.01
C PHE A 351 27.40 10.58 -2.29
N THR A 352 27.60 11.81 -1.79
CA THR A 352 26.66 12.39 -0.83
C THR A 352 26.33 13.86 -1.07
N ASN A 353 25.16 14.32 -0.61
CA ASN A 353 24.77 15.72 -0.59
C ASN A 353 24.89 16.39 -1.98
N SER A 354 24.31 15.81 -3.02
CA SER A 354 24.55 16.22 -4.41
C SER A 354 23.26 16.27 -5.22
N THR A 355 23.09 17.29 -6.05
CA THR A 355 21.98 17.39 -7.01
C THR A 355 22.48 17.08 -8.41
N LEU A 356 21.80 16.18 -9.11
CA LEU A 356 22.08 15.81 -10.48
C LEU A 356 20.85 16.04 -11.35
N GLU A 357 20.96 16.98 -12.29
CA GLU A 357 19.89 17.32 -13.22
C GLU A 357 20.34 16.97 -14.64
N TYR A 358 19.50 16.22 -15.37
CA TYR A 358 19.86 15.64 -16.67
C TYR A 358 21.16 14.79 -16.65
N PRO A 359 21.45 13.97 -15.62
CA PRO A 359 22.71 13.24 -15.54
C PRO A 359 22.82 12.16 -16.63
N SER A 360 21.73 11.44 -16.88
CA SER A 360 21.69 10.34 -17.84
C SER A 360 21.25 10.83 -19.22
N THR A 361 21.82 10.25 -20.28
CA THR A 361 21.35 10.47 -21.65
C THR A 361 21.44 9.19 -22.47
N SER A 362 20.46 8.98 -23.34
CA SER A 362 20.56 7.97 -24.39
C SER A 362 21.46 8.50 -25.51
N LYS A 363 21.98 7.59 -26.32
CA LYS A 363 22.70 7.96 -27.55
C LYS A 363 21.76 8.26 -28.74
N ARG A 364 20.43 8.30 -28.52
CA ARG A 364 19.46 8.50 -29.61
C ARG A 364 19.51 9.91 -30.21
N GLY A 365 19.87 10.92 -29.41
CA GLY A 365 20.19 12.26 -29.90
C GLY A 365 21.36 12.29 -30.91
N LEU A 366 22.21 11.27 -30.92
CA LEU A 366 23.26 11.04 -31.92
C LEU A 366 22.82 10.16 -33.11
N GLY A 367 21.52 9.86 -33.23
CA GLY A 367 21.02 8.93 -34.24
C GLY A 367 21.35 7.46 -33.98
N ILE A 368 21.82 7.09 -32.78
CA ILE A 368 22.14 5.71 -32.41
C ILE A 368 20.92 5.06 -31.77
N ALA A 369 20.35 4.05 -32.43
CA ALA A 369 19.26 3.23 -31.90
C ALA A 369 19.74 1.84 -31.50
N GLY A 370 19.05 1.20 -30.54
CA GLY A 370 19.38 -0.12 -30.02
C GLY A 370 20.70 -0.11 -29.25
N GLU A 371 20.88 0.89 -28.39
CA GLU A 371 22.06 1.04 -27.55
C GLU A 371 22.29 -0.21 -26.68
N SER A 372 23.56 -0.52 -26.41
CA SER A 372 23.90 -1.63 -25.52
C SER A 372 23.58 -1.28 -24.08
N GLU A 373 22.88 -2.17 -23.37
CA GLU A 373 22.57 -2.01 -21.94
C GLU A 373 23.86 -1.87 -21.06
N ASP A 374 25.03 -2.29 -21.56
CA ASP A 374 26.31 -2.20 -20.83
C ASP A 374 27.11 -0.91 -21.09
N ASP A 375 26.75 -0.16 -22.15
CA ASP A 375 27.46 1.03 -22.60
C ASP A 375 26.48 2.21 -22.65
N ARG A 376 26.05 2.69 -21.47
CA ARG A 376 25.16 3.85 -21.29
C ARG A 376 25.84 4.96 -20.49
N TRP A 377 25.45 6.20 -20.74
CA TRP A 377 25.98 7.38 -20.04
C TRP A 377 25.01 7.83 -18.94
N MET A 378 25.27 7.36 -17.72
CA MET A 378 24.41 7.56 -16.57
C MET A 378 25.18 7.30 -15.27
N THR A 379 24.66 7.75 -14.13
CA THR A 379 25.32 7.61 -12.81
C THR A 379 25.60 6.15 -12.49
N ARG A 380 26.87 5.74 -12.44
CA ARG A 380 27.23 4.31 -12.42
C ARG A 380 28.26 3.96 -11.34
N PHE A 381 28.04 2.82 -10.71
CA PHE A 381 28.95 2.11 -9.82
C PHE A 381 29.21 0.73 -10.41
N TYR A 382 30.35 0.55 -11.08
CA TYR A 382 30.70 -0.72 -11.72
C TYR A 382 31.63 -1.54 -10.82
N ARG A 383 31.15 -2.72 -10.41
CA ARG A 383 31.85 -3.69 -9.56
C ARG A 383 32.34 -3.06 -8.26
N CYS A 384 31.48 -2.24 -7.67
CA CYS A 384 31.72 -1.58 -6.41
C CYS A 384 31.06 -2.37 -5.29
N THR A 385 31.73 -2.46 -4.15
CA THR A 385 31.18 -3.06 -2.94
C THR A 385 31.19 -2.06 -1.80
N ASN A 386 30.28 -2.21 -0.85
CA ASN A 386 30.20 -1.34 0.33
C ASN A 386 30.07 0.16 -0.03
N SER A 387 29.53 0.49 -1.20
CA SER A 387 29.37 1.88 -1.62
C SER A 387 28.15 2.52 -0.95
N PHE A 388 28.27 3.80 -0.63
CA PHE A 388 27.24 4.55 0.11
C PHE A 388 26.82 5.81 -0.65
N VAL A 389 25.59 5.81 -1.14
CA VAL A 389 24.96 6.95 -1.79
C VAL A 389 23.91 7.51 -0.83
N ASP A 390 24.01 8.80 -0.50
CA ASP A 390 23.17 9.40 0.54
C ASP A 390 22.82 10.86 0.26
N ASN A 391 21.57 11.24 0.49
CA ASN A 391 21.11 12.62 0.35
C ASN A 391 21.44 13.20 -1.04
N ILE A 392 21.14 12.44 -2.09
CA ILE A 392 21.26 12.92 -3.47
C ILE A 392 19.88 13.17 -4.10
N SER A 393 19.84 14.03 -5.11
CA SER A 393 18.67 14.25 -5.95
C SER A 393 19.04 13.94 -7.40
N ILE A 394 18.30 13.06 -8.07
CA ILE A 394 18.45 12.78 -9.51
C ILE A 394 17.14 13.12 -10.22
N THR A 395 17.21 14.03 -11.19
CA THR A 395 16.02 14.49 -11.91
C THR A 395 16.21 14.59 -13.42
N ASN A 396 15.11 14.44 -14.15
CA ASN A 396 14.98 14.66 -15.59
C ASN A 396 15.96 13.83 -16.43
N THR A 397 15.83 12.50 -16.38
CA THR A 397 16.78 11.62 -17.09
C THR A 397 16.24 11.14 -18.45
N ASP A 398 17.12 11.04 -19.44
CA ASP A 398 16.91 10.19 -20.63
C ASP A 398 17.73 8.92 -20.45
N GLY A 399 17.24 8.03 -19.58
CA GLY A 399 18.05 6.94 -19.02
C GLY A 399 17.59 6.52 -17.63
N GLY A 400 18.03 5.36 -17.14
CA GLY A 400 17.93 5.03 -15.71
C GLY A 400 18.58 6.10 -14.82
N ALA A 401 18.21 6.12 -13.54
CA ALA A 401 18.70 7.11 -12.58
C ALA A 401 20.12 6.80 -12.08
N ILE A 402 20.30 5.61 -11.52
CA ILE A 402 21.56 5.12 -10.97
C ILE A 402 21.67 3.61 -11.12
N GLU A 403 22.87 3.12 -11.44
CA GLU A 403 23.13 1.69 -11.58
C GLU A 403 24.35 1.21 -10.82
N PHE A 404 24.17 0.06 -10.18
CA PHE A 404 25.23 -0.74 -9.61
C PHE A 404 25.39 -2.01 -10.45
N GLN A 405 26.53 -2.16 -11.10
CA GLN A 405 26.74 -3.16 -12.11
C GLN A 405 27.79 -4.16 -11.68
N GLY A 406 27.43 -5.43 -11.64
CA GLY A 406 28.32 -6.54 -11.35
C GLY A 406 27.47 -7.76 -11.07
N SER A 407 28.05 -8.95 -11.14
CA SER A 407 27.38 -10.13 -10.58
C SER A 407 27.41 -10.06 -9.05
N ALA A 408 26.63 -10.92 -8.37
CA ALA A 408 26.59 -11.04 -6.91
C ALA A 408 27.98 -11.22 -6.22
N GLY A 409 29.01 -11.69 -6.94
CA GLY A 409 30.38 -11.80 -6.43
C GLY A 409 31.27 -10.58 -6.71
N GLN A 410 30.76 -9.55 -7.39
CA GLN A 410 31.49 -8.38 -7.86
C GLN A 410 30.89 -7.06 -7.40
N SER A 411 29.58 -7.03 -7.15
CA SER A 411 28.87 -5.88 -6.61
C SER A 411 28.02 -6.37 -5.44
N HIS A 412 28.23 -5.82 -4.25
CA HIS A 412 27.47 -6.23 -3.07
C HIS A 412 27.57 -5.26 -1.91
N ASN A 413 26.54 -5.28 -1.05
CA ASN A 413 26.44 -4.44 0.15
C ASN A 413 26.47 -2.94 -0.16
N ASN A 414 25.87 -2.54 -1.28
CA ASN A 414 25.73 -1.14 -1.65
C ASN A 414 24.47 -0.54 -1.03
N THR A 415 24.48 0.76 -0.76
CA THR A 415 23.36 1.46 -0.15
C THR A 415 23.01 2.72 -0.92
N VAL A 416 21.72 2.92 -1.18
CA VAL A 416 21.14 4.20 -1.59
C VAL A 416 20.16 4.62 -0.49
N ASN A 417 20.48 5.71 0.18
CA ASN A 417 19.75 6.22 1.34
C ASN A 417 19.29 7.67 1.14
N ASN A 418 18.14 8.02 1.72
CA ASN A 418 17.71 9.42 1.89
C ASN A 418 17.76 10.23 0.59
N SER A 419 17.42 9.63 -0.55
CA SER A 419 17.61 10.23 -1.88
C SER A 419 16.29 10.44 -2.61
N TYR A 420 16.28 11.43 -3.49
CA TYR A 420 15.11 11.87 -4.25
C TYR A 420 15.28 11.59 -5.75
N PHE A 421 14.25 10.99 -6.37
CA PHE A 421 14.24 10.64 -7.79
C PHE A 421 12.94 11.12 -8.44
N HIS A 422 13.05 11.92 -9.50
CA HIS A 422 11.90 12.48 -10.19
C HIS A 422 12.09 12.59 -11.71
N ALA A 423 11.03 12.34 -12.48
CA ALA A 423 11.04 12.41 -13.94
C ALA A 423 12.14 11.52 -14.55
N ILE A 424 12.08 10.23 -14.23
CA ILE A 424 13.11 9.25 -14.64
C ILE A 424 12.68 8.48 -15.88
N ASP A 425 13.46 8.65 -16.95
CA ASP A 425 13.36 8.01 -18.25
C ASP A 425 11.99 8.15 -18.93
N TRP A 426 11.88 9.13 -19.81
CA TRP A 426 10.69 9.38 -20.62
C TRP A 426 10.54 8.42 -21.83
N SER A 427 11.46 7.47 -22.02
CA SER A 427 11.43 6.49 -23.12
C SER A 427 11.25 5.05 -22.62
N ALA A 428 11.78 4.75 -21.43
CA ALA A 428 11.88 3.42 -20.84
C ALA A 428 12.51 2.38 -21.77
N ALA A 429 13.41 2.81 -22.66
CA ALA A 429 13.93 2.03 -23.77
C ALA A 429 15.43 1.69 -23.62
N ASP A 430 15.79 0.45 -23.99
CA ASP A 430 17.17 -0.05 -24.01
C ASP A 430 17.93 0.12 -22.66
N GLN A 431 17.18 0.09 -21.55
CA GLN A 431 17.67 0.06 -20.16
C GLN A 431 18.10 -1.35 -19.72
N LYS A 432 18.87 -1.44 -18.63
CA LYS A 432 19.34 -2.73 -18.09
C LYS A 432 18.21 -3.58 -17.51
N GLY A 433 18.42 -4.89 -17.54
CA GLY A 433 17.65 -5.85 -16.75
C GLY A 433 16.20 -5.95 -17.21
N LEU A 434 15.25 -5.49 -16.38
CA LEU A 434 13.82 -5.44 -16.70
C LEU A 434 13.37 -4.08 -17.22
N MET A 435 14.31 -3.30 -17.76
CA MET A 435 14.15 -1.91 -18.12
C MET A 435 13.73 -1.05 -16.92
N THR A 436 14.60 -0.98 -15.92
CA THR A 436 14.28 -0.43 -14.60
C THR A 436 14.72 1.04 -14.43
N THR A 437 14.11 1.72 -13.46
CA THR A 437 14.51 3.08 -13.04
C THR A 437 15.84 3.05 -12.30
N ILE A 438 15.99 2.11 -11.35
CA ILE A 438 17.18 1.89 -10.54
C ILE A 438 17.55 0.41 -10.62
N TYR A 439 18.83 0.12 -10.86
CA TYR A 439 19.33 -1.24 -11.08
C TYR A 439 20.49 -1.58 -10.17
N GLU A 440 20.48 -2.81 -9.65
CA GLU A 440 21.67 -3.49 -9.11
C GLU A 440 21.71 -4.92 -9.67
N GLY A 441 22.87 -5.36 -10.16
CA GLY A 441 23.07 -6.74 -10.63
C GLY A 441 23.66 -7.68 -9.59
N GLY A 442 24.10 -7.10 -8.47
CA GLY A 442 24.82 -7.72 -7.36
C GLY A 442 23.91 -8.34 -6.31
N ARG A 443 24.29 -8.20 -5.03
CA ARG A 443 23.54 -8.74 -3.88
C ARG A 443 23.59 -7.84 -2.65
N ASP A 444 22.65 -8.07 -1.73
CA ASP A 444 22.57 -7.43 -0.41
C ASP A 444 22.49 -5.88 -0.48
N MET A 445 21.82 -5.33 -1.51
CA MET A 445 21.64 -3.88 -1.62
C MET A 445 20.61 -3.35 -0.63
N TYR A 446 20.89 -2.20 -0.01
CA TYR A 446 19.94 -1.43 0.77
C TYR A 446 19.42 -0.26 -0.05
N PHE A 447 18.10 -0.19 -0.23
CA PHE A 447 17.42 0.96 -0.81
C PHE A 447 16.45 1.50 0.26
N THR A 448 16.85 2.57 0.95
CA THR A 448 16.16 3.02 2.16
C THR A 448 15.91 4.52 2.27
N ASN A 449 14.79 4.93 2.87
CA ASN A 449 14.45 6.34 3.10
C ASN A 449 14.38 7.20 1.81
N ASN A 450 14.08 6.60 0.66
CA ASN A 450 14.08 7.33 -0.62
C ASN A 450 12.67 7.74 -1.03
N THR A 451 12.60 8.79 -1.82
CA THR A 451 11.38 9.28 -2.47
C THR A 451 11.52 9.12 -3.98
N VAL A 452 10.57 8.42 -4.62
CA VAL A 452 10.56 8.20 -6.08
C VAL A 452 9.19 8.53 -6.67
N HIS A 453 9.14 9.42 -7.66
CA HIS A 453 7.90 9.66 -8.40
C HIS A 453 8.12 10.10 -9.84
N LEU A 454 7.09 9.96 -10.68
CA LEU A 454 7.12 10.22 -12.11
C LEU A 454 8.24 9.43 -12.83
N THR A 455 7.97 8.15 -13.12
CA THR A 455 8.91 7.31 -13.88
C THR A 455 8.26 6.67 -15.09
N GLY A 456 9.03 6.48 -16.17
CA GLY A 456 8.54 5.76 -17.35
C GLY A 456 8.55 4.24 -17.18
N ALA A 457 9.64 3.71 -16.61
CA ALA A 457 9.83 2.28 -16.41
C ALA A 457 8.82 1.69 -15.41
N SER A 458 8.13 0.60 -15.80
CA SER A 458 7.15 -0.08 -14.93
C SER A 458 7.79 -0.84 -13.78
N SER A 459 9.05 -1.23 -13.93
CA SER A 459 9.87 -1.74 -12.83
C SER A 459 10.67 -0.59 -12.27
N VAL A 460 10.35 -0.10 -11.06
CA VAL A 460 11.08 1.03 -10.47
C VAL A 460 12.40 0.50 -9.89
N LEU A 461 12.32 -0.55 -9.08
CA LEU A 461 13.47 -1.20 -8.46
C LEU A 461 13.62 -2.63 -8.98
N SER A 462 14.82 -2.95 -9.48
CA SER A 462 15.31 -4.30 -9.74
C SER A 462 16.76 -4.35 -9.26
N ILE A 463 16.93 -4.71 -7.98
CA ILE A 463 18.13 -4.37 -7.21
C ILE A 463 18.90 -5.59 -6.66
N GLY A 464 19.00 -6.63 -7.48
CA GLY A 464 19.89 -7.77 -7.25
C GLY A 464 19.38 -8.77 -6.21
N ASP A 465 20.25 -9.68 -5.81
CA ASP A 465 19.92 -10.80 -4.90
C ASP A 465 19.79 -10.35 -3.44
N ALA A 466 18.82 -10.92 -2.70
CA ALA A 466 18.61 -10.65 -1.27
C ALA A 466 18.52 -9.15 -0.88
N PRO A 467 17.78 -8.30 -1.61
CA PRO A 467 17.76 -6.87 -1.35
C PRO A 467 16.96 -6.52 -0.10
N LYS A 468 17.28 -5.34 0.45
CA LYS A 468 16.63 -4.73 1.61
C LYS A 468 16.00 -3.39 1.19
N VAL A 469 14.68 -3.35 1.11
CA VAL A 469 13.93 -2.17 0.62
C VAL A 469 13.07 -1.62 1.75
N PHE A 470 13.49 -0.50 2.35
CA PHE A 470 12.90 0.01 3.59
C PHE A 470 12.53 1.50 3.58
N TYR A 471 11.44 1.89 4.23
CA TYR A 471 11.14 3.31 4.50
C TYR A 471 11.07 4.20 3.26
N ASN A 472 10.76 3.65 2.07
CA ASN A 472 10.66 4.44 0.85
C ASN A 472 9.23 4.92 0.62
N GLU A 473 9.09 6.09 0.00
CA GLU A 473 7.83 6.63 -0.50
C GLU A 473 7.84 6.64 -2.03
N VAL A 474 6.86 5.98 -2.66
CA VAL A 474 6.80 5.85 -4.13
C VAL A 474 5.39 6.07 -4.66
N TRP A 475 5.24 7.01 -5.59
CA TRP A 475 3.95 7.30 -6.24
C TRP A 475 4.10 7.74 -7.69
N ASP A 476 3.00 7.67 -8.47
CA ASP A 476 2.96 8.17 -9.85
C ASP A 476 4.04 7.58 -10.78
N VAL A 477 4.17 6.25 -10.81
CA VAL A 477 5.26 5.55 -11.53
C VAL A 477 4.76 4.53 -12.57
N GLY A 478 5.63 4.24 -13.54
CA GLY A 478 5.49 3.14 -14.47
C GLY A 478 4.69 3.43 -15.74
N HIS A 479 4.70 4.67 -16.22
CA HIS A 479 3.75 5.14 -17.23
C HIS A 479 3.92 4.59 -18.65
N LEU A 480 5.11 4.09 -19.03
CA LEU A 480 5.45 3.83 -20.43
C LEU A 480 5.49 2.35 -20.84
N GLN A 481 5.44 1.44 -19.87
CA GLN A 481 5.45 0.00 -20.11
C GLN A 481 4.15 -0.64 -19.61
N THR A 482 3.90 -1.92 -19.92
CA THR A 482 2.59 -2.56 -19.66
C THR A 482 2.60 -3.51 -18.47
N ASP A 483 3.77 -4.03 -18.09
CA ASP A 483 3.94 -5.01 -17.02
C ASP A 483 5.14 -4.61 -16.17
N GLY A 484 5.06 -4.86 -14.87
CA GLY A 484 6.06 -4.47 -13.87
C GLY A 484 5.41 -4.17 -12.51
N ALA A 485 6.26 -3.89 -11.53
CA ALA A 485 5.89 -3.49 -10.18
C ALA A 485 6.88 -2.43 -9.68
N VAL A 486 6.51 -1.64 -8.68
CA VAL A 486 7.47 -0.70 -8.04
C VAL A 486 8.69 -1.46 -7.55
N VAL A 487 8.49 -2.47 -6.72
CA VAL A 487 9.56 -3.37 -6.29
C VAL A 487 9.41 -4.70 -7.02
N GLN A 488 10.29 -4.96 -7.97
CA GLN A 488 10.25 -6.14 -8.82
C GLN A 488 11.41 -7.08 -8.45
N ILE A 489 11.09 -8.17 -7.76
CA ILE A 489 12.05 -9.19 -7.33
C ILE A 489 11.84 -10.45 -8.16
N MET A 490 12.85 -10.82 -8.92
CA MET A 490 12.83 -12.03 -9.74
C MET A 490 13.10 -13.29 -8.91
N GLN A 491 12.79 -14.44 -9.49
CA GLN A 491 12.90 -15.76 -8.83
C GLN A 491 14.26 -16.07 -8.19
N GLY A 492 15.35 -15.53 -8.74
CA GLY A 492 16.71 -15.72 -8.20
C GLY A 492 17.05 -14.73 -7.08
N GLU A 493 16.35 -13.61 -7.05
CA GLU A 493 16.60 -12.48 -6.15
C GLU A 493 15.83 -12.62 -4.83
N ALA A 494 14.73 -13.38 -4.84
CA ALA A 494 13.82 -13.55 -3.71
C ALA A 494 14.42 -14.17 -2.43
N PRO A 495 15.37 -15.13 -2.48
CA PRO A 495 15.95 -15.68 -1.26
C PRO A 495 16.58 -14.61 -0.37
N ASP A 496 16.12 -14.53 0.88
CA ASP A 496 16.52 -13.56 1.91
C ASP A 496 16.19 -12.08 1.59
N ALA A 497 15.42 -11.83 0.50
CA ALA A 497 14.88 -10.52 0.17
C ALA A 497 13.89 -10.06 1.24
N GLU A 498 13.93 -8.77 1.59
CA GLU A 498 13.04 -8.19 2.60
C GLU A 498 12.59 -6.80 2.15
N VAL A 499 11.27 -6.65 2.01
CA VAL A 499 10.64 -5.40 1.58
C VAL A 499 9.66 -4.97 2.67
N ALA A 500 9.99 -3.88 3.37
CA ALA A 500 9.22 -3.48 4.55
C ALA A 500 9.15 -1.99 4.82
N TYR A 501 8.14 -1.55 5.57
CA TYR A 501 7.99 -0.15 6.00
C TYR A 501 7.95 0.86 4.84
N ASN A 502 7.53 0.45 3.64
CA ASN A 502 7.41 1.35 2.49
C ASN A 502 5.98 1.88 2.37
N TRP A 503 5.87 3.11 1.87
CA TRP A 503 4.63 3.73 1.42
C TRP A 503 4.60 3.73 -0.10
N ILE A 504 3.68 2.98 -0.69
CA ILE A 504 3.55 2.89 -2.15
C ILE A 504 2.12 3.23 -2.54
N HIS A 505 1.90 4.30 -3.30
CA HIS A 505 0.53 4.74 -3.55
C HIS A 505 0.32 5.47 -4.86
N ASP A 506 -0.94 5.55 -5.28
CA ASP A 506 -1.33 6.27 -6.51
C ASP A 506 -0.52 5.80 -7.73
N ILE A 507 -0.38 4.48 -7.87
CA ILE A 507 0.39 3.84 -8.94
C ILE A 507 -0.52 3.03 -9.86
N ILE A 508 -0.21 3.06 -11.16
CA ILE A 508 -0.92 2.27 -12.18
C ILE A 508 -0.34 0.85 -12.33
N LYS A 509 0.60 0.47 -11.45
CA LYS A 509 1.30 -0.82 -11.44
C LYS A 509 1.06 -1.59 -10.15
N TYR A 510 1.67 -2.78 -10.08
CA TYR A 510 1.70 -3.49 -8.82
C TYR A 510 2.67 -2.79 -7.86
N GLY A 511 2.40 -2.82 -6.56
CA GLY A 511 3.31 -2.27 -5.56
C GLY A 511 4.57 -3.13 -5.47
N ILE A 512 4.45 -4.31 -4.88
CA ILE A 512 5.58 -5.22 -4.68
C ILE A 512 5.27 -6.56 -5.35
N ARG A 513 6.24 -7.10 -6.10
CA ARG A 513 6.13 -8.40 -6.75
C ARG A 513 7.32 -9.28 -6.43
N PHE A 514 7.04 -10.42 -5.82
CA PHE A 514 7.92 -11.59 -5.93
C PHE A 514 7.46 -12.40 -7.13
N ASP A 515 8.39 -12.64 -8.05
CA ASP A 515 8.11 -13.36 -9.29
C ASP A 515 8.68 -14.79 -9.27
N ALA A 516 7.94 -15.69 -9.92
CA ALA A 516 8.32 -17.08 -10.12
C ALA A 516 7.59 -17.69 -11.34
N PRO A 517 8.15 -18.69 -12.04
CA PRO A 517 7.40 -19.44 -13.03
C PRO A 517 6.21 -20.17 -12.39
N ILE A 518 5.05 -20.11 -13.04
CA ILE A 518 3.87 -20.88 -12.62
C ILE A 518 4.13 -22.37 -12.92
N GLY A 519 3.84 -23.25 -11.96
CA GLY A 519 3.97 -24.71 -12.11
C GLY A 519 5.36 -25.29 -11.87
N GLN A 520 6.31 -24.51 -11.35
CA GLN A 520 7.64 -24.99 -10.93
C GLN A 520 7.81 -24.85 -9.42
N VAL A 521 8.20 -25.94 -8.76
CA VAL A 521 8.42 -25.97 -7.30
C VAL A 521 9.83 -25.48 -6.96
N GLY A 522 9.96 -24.62 -5.95
CA GLY A 522 11.24 -24.19 -5.39
C GLY A 522 11.95 -23.08 -6.14
N THR A 523 11.23 -22.32 -6.97
CA THR A 523 11.74 -21.14 -7.69
C THR A 523 11.10 -19.87 -7.15
N GLY A 524 11.90 -18.85 -6.82
CA GLY A 524 11.42 -17.68 -6.05
C GLY A 524 11.00 -18.16 -4.66
N GLN A 525 11.85 -18.04 -3.64
CA GLN A 525 11.50 -18.56 -2.32
C GLN A 525 12.20 -17.82 -1.20
N ASN A 526 11.71 -17.98 0.03
CA ASN A 526 12.33 -17.42 1.25
C ASN A 526 12.48 -15.89 1.23
N GLY A 527 11.56 -15.19 0.58
CA GLY A 527 11.47 -13.73 0.66
C GLY A 527 10.40 -13.28 1.66
N THR A 528 10.56 -12.08 2.23
CA THR A 528 9.65 -11.52 3.23
C THR A 528 9.09 -10.16 2.76
N MET A 529 7.77 -9.96 2.90
CA MET A 529 7.12 -8.65 2.72
C MET A 529 6.35 -8.31 3.98
N HIS A 530 6.69 -7.20 4.65
CA HIS A 530 5.97 -6.84 5.87
C HIS A 530 5.90 -5.36 6.20
N HIS A 531 4.90 -4.93 6.96
CA HIS A 531 4.77 -3.55 7.44
C HIS A 531 4.76 -2.51 6.31
N ASN A 532 4.38 -2.90 5.08
CA ASN A 532 4.18 -1.95 3.98
C ASN A 532 2.76 -1.38 4.03
N VAL A 533 2.63 -0.11 3.66
CA VAL A 533 1.34 0.54 3.43
C VAL A 533 1.19 0.80 1.94
N ILE A 534 0.16 0.23 1.31
CA ILE A 534 -0.05 0.36 -0.12
C ILE A 534 -1.52 0.70 -0.41
N TRP A 535 -1.77 1.79 -1.15
CA TRP A 535 -3.14 2.16 -1.53
C TRP A 535 -3.23 2.77 -2.92
N ASN A 536 -4.40 2.72 -3.55
CA ASN A 536 -4.60 3.24 -4.91
C ASN A 536 -3.62 2.64 -5.94
N ALA A 537 -3.22 1.38 -5.75
CA ALA A 537 -2.35 0.65 -6.67
C ALA A 537 -3.17 -0.20 -7.65
N ALA A 538 -2.64 -0.57 -8.81
CA ALA A 538 -3.32 -1.53 -9.69
C ALA A 538 -3.36 -2.96 -9.11
N GLY A 539 -2.66 -3.21 -8.00
CA GLY A 539 -2.68 -4.42 -7.19
C GLY A 539 -1.53 -4.30 -6.18
N GLY A 540 -1.80 -4.40 -4.89
CA GLY A 540 -0.79 -4.05 -3.89
C GLY A 540 0.40 -5.00 -3.85
N LEU A 541 0.17 -6.26 -3.50
CA LEU A 541 1.20 -7.29 -3.42
C LEU A 541 0.91 -8.45 -4.38
N MET A 542 1.91 -8.83 -5.17
CA MET A 542 1.91 -10.05 -5.96
C MET A 542 2.93 -11.04 -5.38
N VAL A 543 2.43 -12.18 -4.88
CA VAL A 543 3.26 -13.20 -4.25
C VAL A 543 3.25 -14.45 -5.11
N LYS A 544 4.38 -14.68 -5.77
CA LYS A 544 4.69 -15.90 -6.50
C LYS A 544 5.99 -16.45 -5.95
N GLY A 545 6.08 -17.77 -5.87
CA GLY A 545 7.17 -18.49 -5.26
C GLY A 545 6.72 -19.27 -4.03
N ASP A 546 7.65 -19.92 -3.34
CA ASP A 546 7.39 -20.80 -2.19
C ASP A 546 8.07 -20.27 -0.91
N TYR A 547 7.63 -20.73 0.27
CA TYR A 547 8.28 -20.40 1.56
C TYR A 547 8.44 -18.90 1.85
N HIS A 548 7.53 -18.06 1.33
CA HIS A 548 7.52 -16.63 1.63
C HIS A 548 6.90 -16.36 2.99
N ASP A 549 7.26 -15.24 3.61
CA ASP A 549 6.59 -14.74 4.81
C ASP A 549 5.99 -13.35 4.56
N ILE A 550 4.67 -13.29 4.48
CA ILE A 550 3.91 -12.11 4.06
C ILE A 550 3.02 -11.66 5.21
N HIS A 551 3.43 -10.61 5.93
CA HIS A 551 2.75 -10.30 7.18
C HIS A 551 2.68 -8.83 7.55
N ASN A 552 1.70 -8.45 8.36
CA ASN A 552 1.60 -7.08 8.86
C ASN A 552 1.59 -6.04 7.73
N ASN A 553 1.01 -6.30 6.55
CA ASN A 553 0.86 -5.27 5.52
C ASN A 553 -0.54 -4.64 5.62
N THR A 554 -0.64 -3.33 5.35
CA THR A 554 -1.91 -2.63 5.18
C THR A 554 -2.07 -2.30 3.70
N VAL A 555 -2.99 -2.97 3.00
CA VAL A 555 -3.19 -2.78 1.55
C VAL A 555 -4.67 -2.62 1.27
N PHE A 556 -5.06 -1.52 0.61
CA PHE A 556 -6.47 -1.24 0.36
C PHE A 556 -6.69 -0.42 -0.91
N ASN A 557 -7.93 -0.41 -1.41
CA ASN A 557 -8.33 0.34 -2.60
C ASN A 557 -7.48 0.03 -3.85
N SER A 558 -7.17 -1.25 -4.10
CA SER A 558 -6.58 -1.65 -5.37
C SER A 558 -7.55 -1.42 -6.54
N THR A 559 -7.02 -1.01 -7.69
CA THR A 559 -7.79 -0.65 -8.90
C THR A 559 -7.79 -1.76 -9.95
N ASN A 560 -8.64 -1.63 -10.98
CA ASN A 560 -8.79 -2.60 -12.09
C ASN A 560 -9.28 -3.99 -11.64
N ASP A 561 -10.20 -4.02 -10.67
CA ASP A 561 -10.82 -5.24 -10.13
C ASP A 561 -9.80 -6.28 -9.64
N LYS A 562 -8.63 -5.84 -9.17
CA LYS A 562 -7.60 -6.72 -8.63
C LYS A 562 -7.69 -6.84 -7.12
N ASN A 563 -7.34 -8.01 -6.61
CA ASN A 563 -7.17 -8.21 -5.17
C ASN A 563 -5.97 -7.40 -4.66
N ASP A 564 -6.06 -6.94 -3.41
CA ASP A 564 -5.01 -6.19 -2.71
C ASP A 564 -3.75 -7.03 -2.50
N ILE A 565 -3.93 -8.27 -2.04
CA ILE A 565 -2.85 -9.27 -1.97
C ILE A 565 -3.23 -10.48 -2.81
N ILE A 566 -2.36 -10.82 -3.75
CA ILE A 566 -2.57 -11.89 -4.72
C ILE A 566 -1.54 -12.99 -4.48
N ALA A 567 -1.99 -14.11 -3.91
CA ALA A 567 -1.17 -15.29 -3.61
C ALA A 567 -1.10 -16.26 -4.80
N LEU A 568 -0.68 -15.77 -5.97
CA LEU A 568 -0.93 -16.40 -7.26
C LEU A 568 -0.28 -17.78 -7.46
N THR A 569 -1.12 -18.82 -7.58
CA THR A 569 -0.78 -20.17 -8.07
C THR A 569 -1.26 -20.40 -9.50
N ASP A 570 -2.32 -19.72 -9.93
CA ASP A 570 -2.98 -19.89 -11.25
C ASP A 570 -3.43 -21.35 -11.50
N GLY A 571 -3.77 -22.08 -10.43
CA GLY A 571 -4.21 -23.48 -10.49
C GLY A 571 -3.09 -24.54 -10.56
N ASP A 572 -1.83 -24.11 -10.49
CA ASP A 572 -0.62 -24.95 -10.50
C ASP A 572 0.12 -24.90 -9.13
N ILE A 573 1.37 -25.37 -9.06
CA ILE A 573 2.13 -25.37 -7.80
C ILE A 573 2.85 -24.03 -7.62
N ASN A 574 2.42 -23.25 -6.62
CA ASN A 574 3.09 -22.07 -6.09
C ASN A 574 2.68 -21.84 -4.63
N ASN A 575 3.34 -20.95 -3.91
CA ASN A 575 3.04 -20.60 -2.51
C ASN A 575 3.09 -21.79 -1.54
N LYS A 576 3.90 -22.81 -1.85
CA LYS A 576 4.10 -23.95 -0.98
C LYS A 576 4.78 -23.51 0.31
N ASN A 577 4.11 -23.72 1.44
CA ASN A 577 4.57 -23.31 2.77
C ASN A 577 4.82 -21.80 2.92
N SER A 578 4.31 -20.96 2.00
CA SER A 578 4.33 -19.52 2.19
C SER A 578 3.30 -19.12 3.24
N THR A 579 3.66 -18.28 4.19
CA THR A 579 2.80 -17.80 5.27
C THR A 579 2.21 -16.43 4.97
N PHE A 580 0.94 -16.24 5.32
CA PHE A 580 0.22 -14.98 5.16
C PHE A 580 -0.48 -14.63 6.47
N HIS A 581 -0.02 -13.64 7.23
CA HIS A 581 -0.65 -13.37 8.53
C HIS A 581 -0.63 -11.94 9.00
N ARG A 582 -1.62 -11.55 9.81
CA ARG A 582 -1.74 -10.17 10.33
C ARG A 582 -1.79 -9.09 9.25
N ASN A 583 -2.20 -9.42 8.02
CA ASN A 583 -2.40 -8.43 6.97
C ASN A 583 -3.80 -7.81 7.10
N ALA A 584 -3.93 -6.54 6.76
CA ALA A 584 -5.18 -5.80 6.69
C ALA A 584 -5.49 -5.46 5.23
N VAL A 585 -6.47 -6.16 4.64
CA VAL A 585 -6.85 -6.00 3.23
C VAL A 585 -8.35 -6.06 2.98
N ASP A 586 -8.83 -5.31 1.99
CA ASP A 586 -10.21 -5.44 1.54
C ASP A 586 -10.40 -6.75 0.78
N THR A 587 -9.37 -7.16 0.02
CA THR A 587 -9.47 -8.32 -0.87
C THR A 587 -8.16 -9.13 -0.94
N MET A 588 -8.22 -10.42 -0.59
CA MET A 588 -7.08 -11.34 -0.75
C MET A 588 -7.56 -12.72 -1.20
N ALA A 589 -6.90 -13.26 -2.23
CA ALA A 589 -7.21 -14.57 -2.81
C ALA A 589 -6.02 -15.14 -3.60
N ASP A 590 -6.15 -16.41 -4.00
CA ASP A 590 -5.25 -17.07 -4.94
C ASP A 590 -5.65 -16.79 -6.41
N HIS A 591 -5.99 -15.54 -6.70
CA HIS A 591 -6.27 -15.10 -8.06
C HIS A 591 -6.06 -13.60 -8.17
N ARG A 592 -5.85 -13.12 -9.40
CA ARG A 592 -5.65 -11.68 -9.64
C ARG A 592 -6.90 -10.87 -9.31
N SER A 593 -8.08 -11.39 -9.62
CA SER A 593 -9.36 -10.66 -9.55
C SER A 593 -10.53 -11.45 -8.97
N ASP A 594 -10.38 -12.77 -8.84
CA ASP A 594 -11.47 -13.61 -8.36
C ASP A 594 -11.42 -13.64 -6.84
N ASP A 595 -12.56 -13.85 -6.21
CA ASP A 595 -12.66 -13.89 -4.76
C ASP A 595 -12.03 -15.15 -4.14
N VAL A 596 -11.90 -15.11 -2.82
CA VAL A 596 -11.32 -16.19 -2.00
C VAL A 596 -12.18 -17.46 -1.97
N PHE A 597 -13.44 -17.40 -2.38
CA PHE A 597 -14.33 -18.57 -2.39
C PHE A 597 -14.14 -19.38 -3.67
N ALA A 598 -13.95 -18.69 -4.81
CA ALA A 598 -13.57 -19.31 -6.06
C ALA A 598 -12.10 -19.79 -6.05
N ASN A 599 -11.20 -18.99 -5.49
CA ASN A 599 -9.76 -19.27 -5.44
C ASN A 599 -9.21 -19.05 -4.02
N PRO A 600 -9.38 -20.03 -3.12
CA PRO A 600 -8.96 -19.92 -1.73
C PRO A 600 -7.44 -19.88 -1.60
N LEU A 601 -6.98 -19.27 -0.53
CA LEU A 601 -5.56 -19.25 -0.18
C LEU A 601 -4.99 -20.66 0.05
N PRO A 602 -3.68 -20.86 -0.14
CA PRO A 602 -3.01 -22.13 0.15
C PRO A 602 -3.30 -22.62 1.57
N ASN A 603 -3.68 -23.88 1.71
CA ASN A 603 -4.19 -24.41 2.98
C ASN A 603 -3.14 -24.39 4.12
N GLY A 604 -3.55 -23.89 5.29
CA GLY A 604 -2.84 -24.09 6.57
C GLY A 604 -1.68 -23.14 6.85
N THR A 605 -1.53 -22.06 6.07
CA THR A 605 -0.44 -21.09 6.23
C THR A 605 -0.91 -19.65 6.41
N HIS A 606 -2.20 -19.42 6.62
CA HIS A 606 -2.75 -18.08 6.82
C HIS A 606 -3.55 -17.95 8.12
N TRP A 607 -3.29 -16.90 8.89
CA TRP A 607 -3.96 -16.65 10.18
C TRP A 607 -3.97 -15.16 10.54
N SER A 608 -4.93 -14.74 11.36
CA SER A 608 -5.06 -13.36 11.85
C SER A 608 -5.06 -12.27 10.76
N ASN A 609 -5.39 -12.60 9.51
CA ASN A 609 -5.60 -11.59 8.48
C ASN A 609 -7.01 -11.03 8.62
N TRP A 610 -7.15 -9.72 8.42
CA TRP A 610 -8.40 -9.15 7.98
C TRP A 610 -8.45 -9.25 6.46
N ASN A 611 -9.33 -10.10 5.93
CA ASN A 611 -9.63 -10.22 4.51
C ASN A 611 -11.11 -9.86 4.33
N GLY A 612 -11.40 -8.73 3.71
CA GLY A 612 -12.77 -8.21 3.58
C GLY A 612 -13.78 -9.23 3.05
N TYR A 613 -13.39 -10.16 2.15
CA TYR A 613 -14.28 -11.24 1.69
C TYR A 613 -14.82 -12.12 2.82
N LEU A 614 -13.99 -12.40 3.83
CA LEU A 614 -14.36 -13.23 4.97
C LEU A 614 -14.84 -12.33 6.11
N GLN A 615 -13.98 -11.48 6.68
CA GLN A 615 -14.31 -10.75 7.91
C GLN A 615 -15.10 -9.46 7.70
N GLY A 616 -15.28 -8.99 6.47
CA GLY A 616 -15.85 -7.67 6.18
C GLY A 616 -17.28 -7.46 6.71
N TYR A 617 -18.02 -8.55 6.96
CA TYR A 617 -19.39 -8.51 7.48
C TYR A 617 -19.48 -8.70 9.01
N ASP A 618 -18.37 -8.95 9.69
CA ASP A 618 -18.37 -9.20 11.13
C ASP A 618 -18.91 -7.98 11.89
N GLY A 619 -19.85 -8.21 12.81
CA GLY A 619 -20.50 -7.15 13.58
C GLY A 619 -21.51 -6.29 12.81
N MET A 620 -21.77 -6.59 11.52
CA MET A 620 -22.71 -5.82 10.70
C MET A 620 -24.16 -6.29 10.85
N PHE A 621 -24.39 -7.40 11.54
CA PHE A 621 -25.71 -7.88 11.91
C PHE A 621 -25.64 -8.63 13.23
N GLU A 622 -26.78 -8.72 13.91
CA GLU A 622 -26.88 -9.38 15.20
C GLU A 622 -28.23 -10.08 15.34
N ALA A 623 -28.19 -11.36 15.66
CA ALA A 623 -29.37 -12.21 15.83
C ALA A 623 -29.44 -12.71 17.28
N ARG A 624 -30.00 -11.89 18.20
CA ARG A 624 -30.05 -12.23 19.64
C ARG A 624 -31.47 -12.29 20.21
N ASN A 625 -31.69 -13.30 21.05
CA ASN A 625 -32.96 -13.62 21.73
C ASN A 625 -34.17 -13.82 20.78
N GLN A 626 -34.96 -12.77 20.57
CA GLN A 626 -36.15 -12.76 19.70
C GLN A 626 -36.12 -11.54 18.76
N ILE A 627 -34.95 -10.93 18.60
CA ILE A 627 -34.70 -9.72 17.81
C ILE A 627 -33.57 -10.06 16.84
N SER A 628 -33.66 -9.52 15.64
CA SER A 628 -32.56 -9.50 14.70
C SER A 628 -32.44 -8.10 14.15
N CYS A 629 -31.21 -7.65 13.96
CA CYS A 629 -30.90 -6.36 13.39
C CYS A 629 -29.75 -6.48 12.41
N ALA A 630 -29.74 -5.63 11.39
CA ALA A 630 -28.70 -5.59 10.38
C ALA A 630 -28.40 -4.15 9.97
N ILE A 631 -27.14 -3.88 9.68
CA ILE A 631 -26.62 -2.62 9.17
C ILE A 631 -26.49 -2.76 7.65
N TYR A 632 -27.22 -1.93 6.92
CA TYR A 632 -27.19 -1.93 5.46
C TYR A 632 -25.98 -1.15 4.95
N ASP A 633 -25.57 -1.38 3.70
CA ASP A 633 -24.45 -0.73 3.02
C ASP A 633 -24.36 0.79 3.22
N ASN A 634 -25.49 1.47 3.21
CA ASN A 634 -25.62 2.90 3.44
C ASN A 634 -25.50 3.32 4.94
N GLY A 635 -25.22 2.38 5.82
CA GLY A 635 -25.07 2.54 7.27
C GLY A 635 -26.38 2.58 8.07
N SER A 636 -27.54 2.40 7.44
CA SER A 636 -28.84 2.42 8.11
C SER A 636 -29.09 1.12 8.90
N LEU A 637 -29.76 1.23 10.04
CA LEU A 637 -30.15 0.09 10.87
C LEU A 637 -31.56 -0.39 10.54
N TYR A 638 -31.71 -1.69 10.35
CA TYR A 638 -32.99 -2.35 10.25
C TYR A 638 -33.12 -3.44 11.31
N CYS A 639 -34.24 -3.46 12.04
CA CYS A 639 -34.51 -4.43 13.08
C CYS A 639 -35.88 -5.09 12.90
N TRP A 640 -36.01 -6.35 13.31
CA TRP A 640 -37.25 -7.12 13.26
C TRP A 640 -37.33 -8.16 14.38
N GLY A 641 -38.49 -8.81 14.51
CA GLY A 641 -38.78 -9.74 15.59
C GLY A 641 -39.66 -9.12 16.66
N ARG A 642 -39.42 -9.45 17.93
CA ARG A 642 -40.31 -9.06 19.06
C ARG A 642 -40.28 -7.55 19.34
N ASN A 643 -41.44 -6.91 19.46
CA ASN A 643 -41.58 -5.48 19.76
C ASN A 643 -42.64 -5.16 20.85
N ASP A 644 -42.70 -5.97 21.91
CA ASP A 644 -43.63 -5.78 23.03
C ASP A 644 -43.25 -4.58 23.96
N HIS A 645 -41.97 -4.15 23.97
CA HIS A 645 -41.45 -3.08 24.84
C HIS A 645 -40.59 -2.03 24.10
N GLY A 646 -40.75 -1.92 22.78
CA GLY A 646 -40.00 -0.95 21.97
C GLY A 646 -38.55 -1.34 21.69
N GLN A 647 -38.17 -2.58 21.97
CA GLN A 647 -36.80 -3.11 21.77
C GLN A 647 -36.33 -3.16 20.30
N LEU A 648 -37.21 -2.87 19.33
CA LEU A 648 -36.80 -2.63 17.95
C LEU A 648 -36.45 -1.16 17.66
N GLY A 649 -36.78 -0.21 18.55
CA GLY A 649 -36.43 1.20 18.38
C GLY A 649 -37.25 1.94 17.31
N LEU A 650 -38.50 1.53 17.10
CA LEU A 650 -39.34 2.02 15.99
C LEU A 650 -40.28 3.18 16.37
N GLY A 651 -40.24 3.64 17.62
CA GLY A 651 -41.15 4.66 18.14
C GLY A 651 -42.50 4.18 18.64
N TYR A 652 -42.76 2.87 18.52
CA TYR A 652 -44.00 2.25 18.94
C TYR A 652 -43.79 0.79 19.37
N THR A 653 -44.83 0.21 19.97
CA THR A 653 -44.92 -1.21 20.31
C THR A 653 -46.00 -1.89 19.47
N SER A 654 -45.68 -3.02 18.85
CA SER A 654 -46.59 -3.81 17.99
C SER A 654 -46.64 -5.30 18.37
N GLY A 655 -45.83 -5.68 19.36
CA GLY A 655 -45.62 -7.05 19.80
C GLY A 655 -44.64 -7.84 18.93
N ARG A 656 -44.69 -7.68 17.61
CA ARG A 656 -43.63 -8.10 16.68
C ARG A 656 -43.70 -7.39 15.32
N GLU A 657 -42.57 -7.39 14.64
CA GLU A 657 -42.42 -7.04 13.21
C GLU A 657 -41.92 -8.28 12.46
N ASP A 658 -42.56 -8.61 11.35
CA ASP A 658 -42.31 -9.84 10.60
C ASP A 658 -41.33 -9.72 9.44
N VAL A 659 -40.97 -8.49 9.09
CA VAL A 659 -39.94 -8.13 8.10
C VAL A 659 -39.08 -6.99 8.64
N PRO A 660 -37.83 -6.82 8.14
CA PRO A 660 -36.93 -5.74 8.55
C PRO A 660 -37.59 -4.36 8.55
N GLN A 661 -37.49 -3.62 9.65
CA GLN A 661 -38.00 -2.25 9.80
C GLN A 661 -36.88 -1.26 10.05
N HIS A 662 -36.93 -0.11 9.38
CA HIS A 662 -35.96 0.97 9.56
C HIS A 662 -36.04 1.59 10.96
N VAL A 663 -34.90 1.72 11.63
CA VAL A 663 -34.76 2.38 12.93
C VAL A 663 -34.28 3.83 12.70
N ASP A 664 -35.03 4.82 13.20
CA ASP A 664 -34.63 6.22 13.07
C ASP A 664 -33.56 6.59 14.11
N LEU A 665 -32.33 6.80 13.65
CA LEU A 665 -31.17 7.19 14.47
C LEU A 665 -30.95 8.71 14.49
N GLY A 666 -31.83 9.47 13.84
CA GLY A 666 -31.66 10.90 13.57
C GLY A 666 -30.99 11.17 12.22
N SER A 667 -31.08 12.43 11.78
CA SER A 667 -30.67 12.84 10.44
C SER A 667 -29.19 12.57 10.16
N GLY A 668 -28.93 11.65 9.20
CA GLY A 668 -27.59 11.36 8.67
C GLY A 668 -26.70 10.51 9.57
N ARG A 669 -27.25 9.86 10.59
CA ARG A 669 -26.50 9.00 11.52
C ARG A 669 -26.42 7.56 11.01
N THR A 670 -25.24 6.94 11.16
CA THR A 670 -25.01 5.53 10.88
C THR A 670 -24.46 4.82 12.11
N ILE A 671 -24.44 3.48 12.10
CA ILE A 671 -23.97 2.66 13.22
C ILE A 671 -22.56 2.13 12.99
N THR A 672 -21.77 2.12 14.06
CA THR A 672 -20.41 1.55 14.11
C THR A 672 -20.31 0.33 15.03
N SER A 673 -21.21 0.18 16.01
CA SER A 673 -21.32 -0.99 16.89
C SER A 673 -22.75 -1.17 17.38
N LEU A 674 -23.21 -2.42 17.48
CA LEU A 674 -24.55 -2.79 17.95
C LEU A 674 -24.42 -3.83 19.07
N GLY A 675 -25.32 -3.76 20.05
CA GLY A 675 -25.51 -4.81 21.04
C GLY A 675 -26.99 -5.03 21.37
N ILE A 676 -27.39 -6.28 21.49
CA ILE A 676 -28.77 -6.69 21.79
C ILE A 676 -28.81 -7.60 23.02
N ASP A 677 -29.74 -7.35 23.96
CA ASP A 677 -29.92 -8.12 25.19
C ASP A 677 -30.13 -9.62 24.95
N ASP A 678 -29.36 -10.40 25.72
CA ASP A 678 -29.37 -11.85 25.73
C ASP A 678 -30.05 -12.46 26.99
N SER A 679 -31.27 -12.01 27.29
CA SER A 679 -31.99 -12.41 28.52
C SER A 679 -32.38 -13.89 28.63
N GLY A 680 -32.32 -14.66 27.54
CA GLY A 680 -32.73 -16.07 27.49
C GLY A 680 -34.17 -16.35 27.96
N ALA A 681 -35.03 -15.33 28.06
CA ALA A 681 -36.30 -15.46 28.77
C ALA A 681 -37.29 -16.41 28.05
N GLU A 682 -37.78 -17.42 28.75
CA GLU A 682 -38.91 -18.26 28.35
C GLU A 682 -40.23 -17.50 28.53
N GLY A 683 -40.59 -16.66 27.56
CA GLY A 683 -41.89 -15.99 27.50
C GLY A 683 -41.85 -14.46 27.63
N TRP A 684 -43.01 -13.89 27.97
CA TRP A 684 -43.38 -12.46 27.94
C TRP A 684 -42.60 -11.52 28.87
N ALA A 685 -41.47 -11.95 29.46
CA ALA A 685 -40.70 -11.11 30.38
C ALA A 685 -40.21 -9.82 29.66
N PRO A 686 -40.34 -8.64 30.29
CA PRO A 686 -40.18 -7.33 29.65
C PRO A 686 -38.73 -6.82 29.67
N ASN A 687 -37.71 -7.68 29.48
CA ASN A 687 -36.35 -7.34 29.89
C ASN A 687 -35.38 -7.00 28.74
N SER A 688 -35.78 -7.15 27.48
CA SER A 688 -34.87 -6.95 26.35
C SER A 688 -34.75 -5.49 25.92
N HIS A 689 -33.51 -5.06 25.73
CA HIS A 689 -33.13 -3.76 25.22
C HIS A 689 -31.99 -3.90 24.22
N SER A 690 -31.75 -2.83 23.48
CA SER A 690 -30.68 -2.74 22.50
C SER A 690 -29.97 -1.41 22.66
N CYS A 691 -28.69 -1.41 22.29
CA CYS A 691 -27.87 -0.22 22.29
C CYS A 691 -27.01 -0.20 21.02
N ALA A 692 -26.72 1.00 20.52
CA ALA A 692 -25.85 1.19 19.37
C ALA A 692 -24.92 2.39 19.55
N VAL A 693 -23.74 2.27 18.98
CA VAL A 693 -22.76 3.36 18.85
C VAL A 693 -22.92 3.96 17.46
N LEU A 694 -23.06 5.29 17.41
CA LEU A 694 -23.20 6.03 16.16
C LEU A 694 -21.84 6.42 15.57
N ASP A 695 -21.86 6.90 14.32
CA ASP A 695 -20.70 7.39 13.56
C ASP A 695 -19.90 8.51 14.25
N ASN A 696 -20.54 9.28 15.12
CA ASN A 696 -19.87 10.30 15.94
C ASN A 696 -19.48 9.83 17.35
N GLY A 697 -19.64 8.54 17.64
CA GLY A 697 -19.31 7.95 18.93
C GLY A 697 -20.35 8.17 20.04
N ASP A 698 -21.53 8.72 19.72
CA ASP A 698 -22.64 8.77 20.66
C ASP A 698 -23.19 7.36 20.91
N LEU A 699 -23.54 7.05 22.15
CA LEU A 699 -24.25 5.82 22.52
C LEU A 699 -25.74 6.11 22.63
N VAL A 700 -26.56 5.32 21.92
CA VAL A 700 -28.02 5.33 22.04
C VAL A 700 -28.51 3.97 22.54
N CYS A 701 -29.53 3.96 23.39
CA CYS A 701 -30.17 2.74 23.88
C CYS A 701 -31.70 2.86 23.85
N TRP A 702 -32.38 1.73 23.64
CA TRP A 702 -33.86 1.63 23.57
C TRP A 702 -34.36 0.25 24.02
N GLY A 703 -35.66 0.12 24.23
CA GLY A 703 -36.33 -1.09 24.71
C GLY A 703 -36.64 -1.06 26.20
N ALA A 704 -36.56 -2.21 26.86
CA ALA A 704 -36.86 -2.35 28.28
C ALA A 704 -35.98 -1.45 29.17
N ASN A 705 -36.55 -0.88 30.24
CA ASN A 705 -35.80 -0.09 31.23
C ASN A 705 -36.25 -0.34 32.68
N GLY A 706 -36.76 -1.54 32.98
CA GLY A 706 -37.29 -1.88 34.30
C GLY A 706 -36.22 -1.86 35.41
N ASP A 707 -34.98 -2.21 35.05
CA ASP A 707 -33.81 -2.32 35.92
C ASP A 707 -32.76 -1.23 35.59
N GLY A 708 -33.16 -0.15 34.90
CA GLY A 708 -32.25 0.96 34.55
C GLY A 708 -31.22 0.63 33.46
N GLN A 709 -31.41 -0.47 32.72
CA GLN A 709 -30.46 -0.99 31.72
C GLN A 709 -30.18 -0.05 30.53
N LEU A 710 -31.00 0.99 30.34
CA LEU A 710 -30.74 2.03 29.32
C LEU A 710 -29.82 3.15 29.82
N GLY A 711 -29.54 3.25 31.13
CA GLY A 711 -28.57 4.23 31.65
C GLY A 711 -29.07 5.68 31.68
N LEU A 712 -30.39 5.88 31.61
CA LEU A 712 -31.03 7.20 31.47
C LEU A 712 -31.30 7.92 32.82
N GLY A 713 -30.78 7.40 33.93
CA GLY A 713 -30.99 7.92 35.28
C GLY A 713 -32.39 7.67 35.85
N ASN A 714 -33.18 6.81 35.21
CA ASN A 714 -34.53 6.44 35.62
C ASN A 714 -34.84 4.98 35.27
N THR A 715 -35.97 4.47 35.76
CA THR A 715 -36.57 3.21 35.33
C THR A 715 -37.90 3.46 34.60
N SER A 716 -38.23 2.61 33.62
CA SER A 716 -39.52 2.63 32.90
C SER A 716 -40.06 1.21 32.72
N THR A 717 -41.25 0.96 33.25
CA THR A 717 -41.94 -0.33 33.11
C THR A 717 -42.46 -0.59 31.70
N SER A 718 -42.67 0.46 30.91
CA SER A 718 -43.18 0.36 29.53
C SER A 718 -42.06 0.39 28.47
N GLY A 719 -40.81 0.51 28.90
CA GLY A 719 -39.65 0.69 28.01
C GLY A 719 -39.54 2.11 27.45
N VAL A 720 -38.57 2.28 26.55
CA VAL A 720 -38.30 3.49 25.75
C VAL A 720 -38.28 3.04 24.30
N TRP A 721 -39.13 3.63 23.45
CA TRP A 721 -39.43 3.04 22.14
C TRP A 721 -38.60 3.61 21.00
N GLU A 722 -37.83 4.67 21.26
CA GLU A 722 -36.93 5.30 20.31
C GLU A 722 -35.49 5.24 20.83
N PRO A 723 -34.49 5.14 19.93
CA PRO A 723 -33.08 5.31 20.29
C PRO A 723 -32.86 6.60 21.08
N THR A 724 -32.42 6.47 22.33
CA THR A 724 -32.24 7.61 23.24
C THR A 724 -30.78 7.68 23.69
N THR A 725 -30.17 8.86 23.56
CA THR A 725 -28.77 9.08 23.91
C THR A 725 -28.48 8.83 25.39
N VAL A 726 -27.43 8.07 25.66
CA VAL A 726 -26.92 7.77 27.00
C VAL A 726 -25.72 8.67 27.31
N ASN A 727 -25.74 9.31 28.47
CA ASN A 727 -24.62 10.14 28.90
C ASN A 727 -23.50 9.28 29.50
N VAL A 728 -22.43 9.06 28.74
CA VAL A 728 -21.23 8.32 29.17
C VAL A 728 -20.17 9.21 29.81
N GLY A 729 -20.40 10.52 29.96
CA GLY A 729 -19.47 11.51 30.52
C GLY A 729 -19.00 12.53 29.50
N SER A 730 -18.55 13.69 29.97
CA SER A 730 -18.11 14.80 29.10
C SER A 730 -16.77 14.51 28.44
N GLY A 731 -16.69 14.72 27.11
CA GLY A 731 -15.44 14.59 26.34
C GLY A 731 -15.02 13.15 26.02
N LEU A 732 -15.90 12.17 26.27
CA LEU A 732 -15.69 10.77 25.94
C LEU A 732 -16.64 10.37 24.82
N THR A 733 -16.14 9.60 23.85
CA THR A 733 -16.96 8.89 22.87
C THR A 733 -16.98 7.41 23.18
N THR A 734 -17.99 6.70 22.68
CA THR A 734 -18.13 5.25 22.82
C THR A 734 -17.49 4.58 21.61
N ILE A 735 -16.76 3.50 21.85
CA ILE A 735 -16.13 2.66 20.82
C ILE A 735 -17.00 1.43 20.53
N SER A 736 -17.44 0.74 21.59
CA SER A 736 -18.28 -0.45 21.47
C SER A 736 -19.19 -0.63 22.68
N VAL A 737 -20.25 -1.42 22.50
CA VAL A 737 -21.22 -1.73 23.55
C VAL A 737 -21.49 -3.22 23.61
N ALA A 738 -21.61 -3.75 24.83
CA ALA A 738 -22.04 -5.11 25.09
C ALA A 738 -23.30 -5.09 25.97
N VAL A 739 -24.27 -5.94 25.63
CA VAL A 739 -25.60 -5.91 26.24
C VAL A 739 -25.96 -7.29 26.79
N GLY A 740 -26.08 -7.39 28.11
CA GLY A 740 -26.49 -8.60 28.84
C GLY A 740 -27.92 -8.47 29.37
N ASN A 741 -28.36 -9.41 30.21
CA ASN A 741 -29.71 -9.41 30.78
C ASN A 741 -29.95 -8.19 31.67
N ALA A 742 -30.71 -7.22 31.14
CA ALA A 742 -31.01 -5.97 31.83
C ALA A 742 -29.75 -5.26 32.39
N ALA A 743 -28.61 -5.41 31.71
CA ALA A 743 -27.35 -4.76 32.03
C ALA A 743 -26.62 -4.37 30.75
N THR A 744 -25.88 -3.28 30.78
CA THR A 744 -25.14 -2.76 29.63
C THR A 744 -23.76 -2.33 30.06
N CYS A 745 -22.76 -2.60 29.22
CA CYS A 745 -21.40 -2.11 29.37
C CYS A 745 -20.92 -1.45 28.08
N ALA A 746 -20.22 -0.32 28.19
CA ALA A 746 -19.67 0.43 27.06
C ALA A 746 -18.16 0.64 27.23
N LEU A 747 -17.42 0.44 26.15
CA LEU A 747 -16.00 0.76 26.01
C LEU A 747 -15.87 2.17 25.45
N LEU A 748 -15.04 3.01 26.07
CA LEU A 748 -14.92 4.43 25.73
C LEU A 748 -13.58 4.77 25.09
N SER A 749 -13.50 5.97 24.50
CA SER A 749 -12.33 6.52 23.80
C SER A 749 -11.08 6.71 24.66
N ASP A 750 -11.22 6.69 25.99
CA ASP A 750 -10.12 6.71 26.96
C ASP A 750 -9.73 5.29 27.43
N HIS A 751 -10.23 4.27 26.75
CA HIS A 751 -10.07 2.84 27.03
C HIS A 751 -10.75 2.37 28.33
N SER A 752 -11.52 3.25 29.00
CA SER A 752 -12.29 2.87 30.18
C SER A 752 -13.57 2.12 29.80
N VAL A 753 -14.07 1.31 30.74
CA VAL A 753 -15.37 0.64 30.61
C VAL A 753 -16.33 1.20 31.63
N LYS A 754 -17.57 1.45 31.22
CA LYS A 754 -18.67 1.79 32.12
C LYS A 754 -19.80 0.80 32.00
N CYS A 755 -20.35 0.36 33.12
CA CYS A 755 -21.49 -0.56 33.18
C CYS A 755 -22.64 -0.01 34.02
N TRP A 756 -23.87 -0.39 33.69
CA TRP A 756 -25.10 0.01 34.38
C TRP A 756 -26.23 -1.01 34.18
N GLY A 757 -27.31 -0.85 34.94
CA GLY A 757 -28.47 -1.74 34.98
C GLY A 757 -28.52 -2.61 36.24
N LYS A 758 -28.98 -3.85 36.08
CA LYS A 758 -29.12 -4.86 37.13
C LYS A 758 -27.76 -5.34 37.65
N ASN A 759 -27.61 -5.51 38.98
CA ASN A 759 -26.34 -5.95 39.61
C ASN A 759 -26.48 -7.05 40.69
N ASN A 760 -27.56 -7.83 40.65
CA ASN A 760 -27.87 -8.80 41.71
C ASN A 760 -26.85 -9.95 41.86
N VAL A 761 -26.06 -10.22 40.82
CA VAL A 761 -25.01 -11.27 40.83
C VAL A 761 -23.61 -10.71 40.54
N GLY A 762 -23.45 -9.38 40.53
CA GLY A 762 -22.17 -8.70 40.28
C GLY A 762 -21.87 -8.46 38.81
N GLN A 763 -22.85 -8.61 37.91
CA GLN A 763 -22.68 -8.49 36.45
C GLN A 763 -22.22 -7.10 35.98
N LEU A 764 -22.23 -6.08 36.83
CA LEU A 764 -21.68 -4.77 36.49
C LEU A 764 -20.20 -4.60 36.83
N GLY A 765 -19.58 -5.54 37.56
CA GLY A 765 -18.13 -5.49 37.83
C GLY A 765 -17.69 -4.42 38.84
N LEU A 766 -18.62 -3.88 39.65
CA LEU A 766 -18.41 -2.73 40.54
C LEU A 766 -17.87 -3.09 41.95
N GLY A 767 -17.35 -4.30 42.14
CA GLY A 767 -16.83 -4.81 43.42
C GLY A 767 -17.91 -5.14 44.45
N ASN A 768 -19.18 -5.19 44.03
CA ASN A 768 -20.32 -5.54 44.88
C ASN A 768 -21.40 -6.28 44.09
N SER A 769 -22.28 -6.99 44.80
CA SER A 769 -23.57 -7.45 44.31
C SER A 769 -24.68 -6.72 45.08
N SER A 770 -25.59 -6.11 44.34
CA SER A 770 -26.60 -5.19 44.83
C SER A 770 -27.94 -5.55 44.24
N SER A 771 -29.00 -5.61 45.05
CA SER A 771 -30.37 -5.72 44.55
C SER A 771 -30.93 -4.39 44.05
N ASN A 772 -30.20 -3.28 44.25
CA ASN A 772 -30.56 -1.98 43.71
C ASN A 772 -29.88 -1.81 42.35
N ASP A 773 -30.65 -1.34 41.39
CA ASP A 773 -30.20 -1.09 40.04
C ASP A 773 -29.32 0.16 39.93
N VAL A 774 -28.37 0.13 39.01
CA VAL A 774 -27.46 1.23 38.70
C VAL A 774 -28.02 1.97 37.48
N LEU A 775 -28.62 3.13 37.70
CA LEU A 775 -29.44 3.79 36.67
C LEU A 775 -28.64 4.64 35.66
N THR A 776 -27.34 4.82 35.86
CA THR A 776 -26.45 5.61 35.00
C THR A 776 -25.11 4.89 34.80
N PRO A 777 -24.35 5.15 33.72
CA PRO A 777 -23.04 4.52 33.51
C PRO A 777 -22.07 4.71 34.68
N HIS A 778 -21.52 3.62 35.23
CA HIS A 778 -20.52 3.63 36.31
C HIS A 778 -19.23 2.95 35.86
N ALA A 779 -18.08 3.52 36.24
CA ALA A 779 -16.77 3.00 35.84
C ALA A 779 -16.48 1.63 36.46
N VAL A 780 -15.96 0.73 35.63
CA VAL A 780 -15.45 -0.58 36.03
C VAL A 780 -13.94 -0.50 36.18
N THR A 781 -13.42 -1.00 37.30
CA THR A 781 -11.98 -1.02 37.57
C THR A 781 -11.37 -2.35 37.16
N PHE A 782 -10.41 -2.32 36.24
CA PHE A 782 -9.60 -3.48 35.89
C PHE A 782 -8.35 -3.54 36.76
N SER A 783 -7.95 -4.75 37.14
CA SER A 783 -6.66 -5.00 37.79
C SER A 783 -5.56 -5.19 36.74
N GLY A 784 -4.43 -4.48 36.87
CA GLY A 784 -3.29 -4.59 35.97
C GLY A 784 -3.07 -3.33 35.12
N SER A 785 -2.20 -3.43 34.12
CA SER A 785 -1.82 -2.31 33.23
C SER A 785 -2.35 -2.44 31.79
N SER A 786 -3.08 -3.52 31.48
CA SER A 786 -3.63 -3.76 30.15
C SER A 786 -5.03 -3.17 30.01
N ASN A 787 -5.33 -2.70 28.80
CA ASN A 787 -6.55 -1.95 28.51
C ASN A 787 -7.56 -2.83 27.76
N PRO A 788 -8.87 -2.73 28.07
CA PRO A 788 -9.93 -3.32 27.28
C PRO A 788 -9.94 -2.82 25.82
N ILE A 789 -10.16 -3.75 24.88
CA ILE A 789 -10.23 -3.44 23.44
C ILE A 789 -11.55 -3.90 22.81
N SER A 790 -12.24 -4.85 23.42
CA SER A 790 -13.57 -5.31 23.03
C SER A 790 -14.33 -5.82 24.25
N LEU A 791 -15.66 -5.78 24.18
CA LEU A 791 -16.56 -6.23 25.23
C LEU A 791 -17.51 -7.28 24.69
N HIS A 792 -17.77 -8.29 25.50
CA HIS A 792 -18.69 -9.38 25.21
C HIS A 792 -19.62 -9.59 26.38
N ALA A 793 -20.88 -9.88 26.10
CA ALA A 793 -21.90 -10.15 27.12
C ALA A 793 -22.45 -11.55 26.92
N GLY A 794 -22.62 -12.28 28.03
CA GLY A 794 -23.53 -13.40 28.14
C GLY A 794 -24.85 -12.94 28.73
N ARG A 795 -25.50 -13.82 29.50
CA ARG A 795 -26.76 -13.45 30.16
C ARG A 795 -26.51 -12.56 31.38
N ASN A 796 -25.69 -13.01 32.30
CA ASN A 796 -25.37 -12.29 33.55
C ASN A 796 -23.85 -12.14 33.72
N GLU A 797 -23.11 -12.28 32.62
CA GLU A 797 -21.66 -12.29 32.54
C GLU A 797 -21.21 -11.27 31.52
N PHE A 798 -20.09 -10.62 31.80
CA PHE A 798 -19.40 -9.78 30.85
C PHE A 798 -17.94 -10.15 30.83
N CYS A 799 -17.34 -10.02 29.66
CA CYS A 799 -15.93 -10.23 29.45
C CYS A 799 -15.36 -9.10 28.61
N ALA A 800 -14.12 -8.72 28.90
CA ALA A 800 -13.33 -7.82 28.08
C ALA A 800 -12.14 -8.59 27.52
N GLN A 801 -11.90 -8.47 26.21
CA GLN A 801 -10.60 -8.78 25.64
C GLN A 801 -9.67 -7.60 25.92
N LEU A 802 -8.43 -7.90 26.27
CA LEU A 802 -7.43 -6.90 26.61
C LEU A 802 -6.38 -6.80 25.51
N ASN A 803 -5.75 -5.63 25.37
CA ASN A 803 -4.73 -5.33 24.35
C ASN A 803 -3.45 -6.19 24.44
N ASN A 804 -3.28 -6.98 25.50
CA ASN A 804 -2.18 -7.93 25.66
C ASN A 804 -2.56 -9.35 25.20
N GLY A 805 -3.71 -9.54 24.55
CA GLY A 805 -4.23 -10.82 24.10
C GLY A 805 -4.88 -11.69 25.19
N SER A 806 -4.96 -11.21 26.43
CA SER A 806 -5.69 -11.89 27.51
C SER A 806 -7.16 -11.45 27.58
N ALA A 807 -7.91 -12.03 28.51
CA ALA A 807 -9.30 -11.64 28.78
C ALA A 807 -9.55 -11.51 30.28
N ALA A 808 -10.50 -10.65 30.64
CA ALA A 808 -11.00 -10.52 32.01
C ALA A 808 -12.53 -10.57 32.02
N CYS A 809 -13.11 -11.36 32.92
CA CYS A 809 -14.57 -11.53 33.01
C CYS A 809 -15.10 -11.20 34.41
N TRP A 810 -16.39 -10.88 34.51
CA TRP A 810 -17.11 -10.67 35.76
C TRP A 810 -18.59 -11.04 35.61
N GLY A 811 -19.29 -11.12 36.74
CA GLY A 811 -20.68 -11.57 36.82
C GLY A 811 -20.82 -13.00 37.31
N GLU A 812 -21.86 -13.68 36.84
CA GLU A 812 -22.22 -15.03 37.27
C GLU A 812 -21.20 -16.09 36.83
N ASN A 813 -20.88 -17.03 37.73
CA ASN A 813 -19.95 -18.15 37.44
C ASN A 813 -20.47 -19.47 38.03
N ALA A 814 -21.79 -19.60 38.18
CA ALA A 814 -22.41 -20.71 38.91
C ALA A 814 -22.11 -22.10 38.29
N GLU A 815 -21.81 -22.14 36.99
CA GLU A 815 -21.44 -23.35 36.26
C GLU A 815 -19.94 -23.46 35.98
N GLY A 816 -19.14 -22.49 36.43
CA GLY A 816 -17.70 -22.48 36.19
C GLY A 816 -17.31 -21.98 34.81
N GLN A 817 -18.18 -21.23 34.14
CA GLN A 817 -17.98 -20.67 32.80
C GLN A 817 -16.67 -19.87 32.69
N PHE A 818 -16.19 -19.20 33.73
CA PHE A 818 -14.91 -18.46 33.68
C PHE A 818 -13.65 -19.34 33.70
N GLY A 819 -13.77 -20.66 33.85
CA GLY A 819 -12.61 -21.56 33.79
C GLY A 819 -11.61 -21.41 34.95
N LEU A 820 -12.04 -20.85 36.09
CA LEU A 820 -11.19 -20.50 37.25
C LEU A 820 -10.93 -21.65 38.25
N GLY A 821 -11.31 -22.87 37.91
CA GLY A 821 -11.27 -24.04 38.79
C GLY A 821 -12.35 -24.03 39.89
N ASN A 822 -13.28 -23.05 39.88
CA ASN A 822 -14.32 -22.88 40.89
C ASN A 822 -15.63 -22.35 40.27
N THR A 823 -16.67 -22.16 41.09
CA THR A 823 -18.01 -21.70 40.68
C THR A 823 -18.43 -20.39 41.36
N THR A 824 -17.46 -19.62 41.84
CA THR A 824 -17.71 -18.37 42.56
C THR A 824 -17.88 -17.24 41.55
N SER A 825 -19.05 -16.58 41.57
CA SER A 825 -19.33 -15.36 40.81
C SER A 825 -18.36 -14.24 41.17
N GLN A 826 -18.04 -13.38 40.21
CA GLN A 826 -17.02 -12.36 40.33
C GLN A 826 -17.67 -10.99 40.27
N THR A 827 -17.54 -10.20 41.33
CA THR A 827 -18.14 -8.86 41.39
C THR A 827 -17.23 -7.77 40.81
N SER A 828 -16.01 -8.13 40.40
CA SER A 828 -15.05 -7.27 39.69
C SER A 828 -14.41 -8.08 38.57
N PRO A 829 -13.89 -7.43 37.51
CA PRO A 829 -13.15 -8.12 36.45
C PRO A 829 -12.02 -8.98 37.03
N ILE A 830 -12.03 -10.27 36.70
CA ILE A 830 -10.96 -11.21 37.01
C ILE A 830 -10.29 -11.66 35.72
N SER A 831 -8.96 -11.62 35.69
CA SER A 831 -8.18 -12.14 34.56
C SER A 831 -8.37 -13.66 34.43
N LEU A 832 -8.65 -14.11 33.20
CA LEU A 832 -8.75 -15.52 32.88
C LEU A 832 -7.35 -16.14 32.72
N THR A 833 -7.20 -17.39 33.15
CA THR A 833 -5.98 -18.16 32.86
C THR A 833 -6.17 -18.91 31.55
N LEU A 834 -5.54 -18.45 30.47
CA LEU A 834 -5.57 -19.11 29.16
C LEU A 834 -4.63 -20.34 29.13
N PRO A 835 -4.83 -21.27 28.18
CA PRO A 835 -3.82 -22.28 27.89
C PRO A 835 -2.45 -21.65 27.61
N THR A 836 -1.38 -22.32 28.02
CA THR A 836 -0.01 -21.78 27.93
C THR A 836 0.34 -21.30 26.52
N GLY A 837 0.81 -20.05 26.42
CA GLY A 837 1.27 -19.47 25.16
C GLY A 837 0.17 -19.11 24.17
N ARG A 838 -1.08 -18.96 24.64
CA ARG A 838 -2.23 -18.60 23.81
C ARG A 838 -2.77 -17.23 24.12
N THR A 839 -3.35 -16.59 23.11
CA THR A 839 -4.13 -15.35 23.23
C THR A 839 -5.53 -15.56 22.67
N VAL A 840 -6.47 -14.71 23.09
CA VAL A 840 -7.85 -14.76 22.58
C VAL A 840 -7.91 -14.04 21.24
N ALA A 841 -8.45 -14.72 20.22
CA ALA A 841 -8.77 -14.13 18.92
C ALA A 841 -10.25 -13.71 18.85
N SER A 842 -11.14 -14.53 19.41
CA SER A 842 -12.58 -14.25 19.50
C SER A 842 -13.16 -14.96 20.73
N MET A 843 -14.22 -14.41 21.32
CA MET A 843 -14.92 -15.03 22.44
C MET A 843 -16.43 -14.88 22.29
N SER A 844 -17.16 -15.89 22.74
CA SER A 844 -18.61 -15.82 22.85
C SER A 844 -19.04 -16.41 24.19
N VAL A 845 -20.01 -15.76 24.82
CA VAL A 845 -20.43 -16.01 26.20
C VAL A 845 -21.93 -16.28 26.18
N SER A 846 -22.36 -17.38 26.80
CA SER A 846 -23.77 -17.77 26.94
C SER A 846 -24.13 -17.90 28.42
N LYS A 847 -25.34 -18.38 28.74
CA LYS A 847 -25.89 -18.46 30.12
C LYS A 847 -24.99 -19.17 31.11
N ASP A 848 -24.54 -20.34 30.68
CA ASP A 848 -24.07 -21.40 31.56
C ASP A 848 -22.70 -21.89 31.10
N PHE A 849 -22.19 -21.39 29.98
CA PHE A 849 -20.89 -21.73 29.41
C PHE A 849 -20.36 -20.61 28.52
N MET A 850 -19.04 -20.60 28.30
CA MET A 850 -18.40 -19.71 27.35
C MET A 850 -17.31 -20.45 26.58
N CYS A 851 -17.00 -19.93 25.40
CA CYS A 851 -15.96 -20.45 24.53
C CYS A 851 -15.08 -19.32 23.98
N MET A 852 -13.83 -19.62 23.71
CA MET A 852 -12.86 -18.72 23.09
C MET A 852 -12.18 -19.43 21.93
N ALA A 853 -12.14 -18.77 20.78
CA ALA A 853 -11.20 -19.09 19.71
C ALA A 853 -9.86 -18.44 20.03
N LEU A 854 -8.78 -19.22 19.98
CA LEU A 854 -7.42 -18.77 20.30
C LEU A 854 -6.66 -18.38 19.02
N ASP A 855 -5.50 -17.75 19.18
CA ASP A 855 -4.60 -17.32 18.09
C ASP A 855 -4.24 -18.39 17.06
N ASN A 856 -4.27 -19.67 17.45
CA ASN A 856 -4.00 -20.80 16.56
C ASN A 856 -5.27 -21.43 15.96
N GLY A 857 -6.42 -20.79 16.14
CA GLY A 857 -7.74 -21.24 15.71
C GLY A 857 -8.31 -22.46 16.42
N SER A 858 -7.69 -22.91 17.52
CA SER A 858 -8.32 -23.89 18.42
C SER A 858 -9.35 -23.23 19.32
N ILE A 859 -10.38 -23.97 19.72
CA ILE A 859 -11.45 -23.48 20.60
C ILE A 859 -11.34 -24.14 21.96
N VAL A 860 -11.44 -23.34 23.02
CA VAL A 860 -11.60 -23.81 24.39
C VAL A 860 -12.92 -23.34 24.99
N CYS A 861 -13.56 -24.20 25.76
CA CYS A 861 -14.83 -23.91 26.44
C CYS A 861 -14.78 -24.33 27.92
N ALA A 862 -15.58 -23.67 28.76
CA ALA A 862 -15.81 -24.01 30.16
C ALA A 862 -17.25 -23.66 30.57
N GLY A 863 -17.75 -24.28 31.63
CA GLY A 863 -19.13 -24.14 32.11
C GLY A 863 -19.92 -25.44 32.09
N ARG A 864 -21.25 -25.36 31.99
CA ARG A 864 -22.17 -26.50 31.91
C ARG A 864 -21.86 -27.36 30.69
N ASN A 865 -21.97 -28.69 30.84
CA ASN A 865 -21.73 -29.66 29.77
C ASN A 865 -22.77 -30.80 29.75
N ALA A 866 -23.92 -30.58 30.40
CA ALA A 866 -24.96 -31.60 30.53
C ALA A 866 -25.54 -32.01 29.18
N GLU A 867 -25.46 -31.16 28.17
CA GLU A 867 -25.99 -31.35 26.82
C GLU A 867 -24.86 -31.40 25.76
N HIS A 868 -23.63 -31.69 26.19
CA HIS A 868 -22.43 -31.65 25.35
C HIS A 868 -22.08 -30.29 24.72
N GLN A 869 -22.61 -29.18 25.26
CA GLN A 869 -22.39 -27.84 24.74
C GLN A 869 -20.91 -27.37 24.78
N LEU A 870 -20.02 -28.11 25.45
CA LEU A 870 -18.57 -27.86 25.41
C LEU A 870 -17.84 -28.66 24.31
N GLY A 871 -18.51 -29.57 23.60
CA GLY A 871 -17.96 -30.24 22.41
C GLY A 871 -16.80 -31.21 22.68
N GLN A 872 -16.75 -31.85 23.85
CA GLN A 872 -15.62 -32.68 24.33
C GLN A 872 -15.80 -34.19 24.11
N GLY A 873 -16.89 -34.63 23.49
CA GLY A 873 -17.26 -36.04 23.31
C GLY A 873 -17.86 -36.67 24.57
N ALA A 874 -17.30 -36.38 25.75
CA ALA A 874 -17.83 -36.83 27.04
C ALA A 874 -18.83 -35.83 27.63
N GLN A 875 -19.88 -36.35 28.27
CA GLN A 875 -20.86 -35.57 29.03
C GLN A 875 -20.37 -35.41 30.48
N SER A 876 -20.52 -34.21 31.03
CA SER A 876 -20.29 -33.92 32.45
C SER A 876 -21.32 -32.90 32.92
N ALA A 877 -21.54 -32.76 34.24
CA ALA A 877 -22.47 -31.73 34.70
C ALA A 877 -21.94 -30.33 34.32
N ARG A 878 -20.65 -30.11 34.54
CA ARG A 878 -19.91 -28.90 34.21
C ARG A 878 -18.40 -29.12 34.24
N GLU A 879 -17.67 -28.23 33.59
CA GLU A 879 -16.22 -28.10 33.61
C GLU A 879 -15.82 -26.72 34.13
N THR A 880 -15.11 -26.67 35.26
CA THR A 880 -14.66 -25.40 35.86
C THR A 880 -13.30 -24.93 35.34
N SER A 881 -12.74 -25.59 34.33
CA SER A 881 -11.44 -25.28 33.72
C SER A 881 -11.57 -25.39 32.21
N TRP A 882 -10.79 -24.62 31.45
CA TRP A 882 -10.80 -24.66 29.99
C TRP A 882 -10.54 -26.05 29.43
N LYS A 883 -11.40 -26.48 28.50
CA LYS A 883 -11.28 -27.73 27.77
C LYS A 883 -11.37 -27.46 26.28
N TYR A 884 -10.54 -28.15 25.51
CA TYR A 884 -10.58 -28.04 24.06
C TYR A 884 -11.83 -28.69 23.49
N VAL A 885 -12.44 -28.02 22.51
CA VAL A 885 -13.43 -28.62 21.61
C VAL A 885 -12.71 -29.64 20.73
N ILE A 886 -13.32 -30.81 20.52
CA ILE A 886 -12.78 -31.85 19.63
C ILE A 886 -13.63 -31.97 18.36
N GLY A 887 -12.99 -32.40 17.26
CA GLY A 887 -13.65 -32.55 15.95
C GLY A 887 -13.51 -31.35 15.01
N LEU A 888 -12.73 -30.32 15.37
CA LEU A 888 -12.38 -29.25 14.44
C LEU A 888 -11.32 -29.75 13.46
N ASP A 889 -11.71 -29.89 12.19
CA ASP A 889 -10.82 -30.34 11.10
C ASP A 889 -10.03 -29.18 10.46
N MET A 890 -10.31 -27.95 10.87
CA MET A 890 -9.72 -26.71 10.35
C MET A 890 -9.67 -25.65 11.45
N VAL A 891 -8.83 -24.64 11.28
CA VAL A 891 -8.74 -23.49 12.19
C VAL A 891 -10.02 -22.66 12.15
N ALA A 892 -10.51 -22.28 13.34
CA ALA A 892 -11.61 -21.33 13.50
C ALA A 892 -11.08 -19.92 13.70
N HIS A 893 -11.76 -18.90 13.18
CA HIS A 893 -11.43 -17.51 13.52
C HIS A 893 -12.45 -16.91 14.51
N THR A 894 -13.71 -17.35 14.46
CA THR A 894 -14.73 -16.98 15.46
C THR A 894 -15.45 -18.21 16.01
N VAL A 895 -15.99 -18.05 17.22
CA VAL A 895 -16.87 -19.02 17.87
C VAL A 895 -18.12 -18.29 18.33
N GLU A 896 -19.29 -18.88 18.09
CA GLU A 896 -20.57 -18.32 18.49
C GLU A 896 -21.42 -19.34 19.25
N LEU A 897 -22.13 -18.86 20.27
CA LEU A 897 -22.86 -19.71 21.22
C LEU A 897 -24.37 -19.50 21.16
N GLY A 898 -25.09 -20.61 21.18
CA GLY A 898 -26.52 -20.68 21.41
C GLY A 898 -26.86 -21.07 22.85
N GLN A 899 -28.06 -21.61 23.04
CA GLN A 899 -28.55 -22.01 24.38
C GLN A 899 -27.73 -23.18 24.93
N ASP A 900 -27.69 -24.27 24.17
CA ASP A 900 -26.98 -25.51 24.47
C ASP A 900 -26.12 -25.96 23.26
N VAL A 901 -25.80 -25.02 22.37
CA VAL A 901 -25.07 -25.24 21.11
C VAL A 901 -23.86 -24.32 21.05
N GLY A 902 -22.72 -24.83 20.58
CA GLY A 902 -21.60 -24.00 20.11
C GLY A 902 -21.38 -24.23 18.62
N CYS A 903 -21.01 -23.18 17.90
CA CYS A 903 -20.62 -23.24 16.49
C CYS A 903 -19.31 -22.50 16.25
N ALA A 904 -18.48 -23.02 15.37
CA ALA A 904 -17.23 -22.41 14.93
C ALA A 904 -17.34 -21.99 13.47
N HIS A 905 -16.87 -20.78 13.17
CA HIS A 905 -16.70 -20.31 11.80
C HIS A 905 -15.25 -20.55 11.36
N LEU A 906 -15.11 -21.45 10.40
CA LEU A 906 -13.81 -21.91 9.91
C LEU A 906 -13.29 -20.98 8.84
N VAL A 907 -11.97 -20.95 8.65
CA VAL A 907 -11.31 -20.05 7.67
C VAL A 907 -11.70 -20.31 6.21
N ASN A 908 -12.34 -21.43 5.89
CA ASN A 908 -12.92 -21.71 4.57
C ASN A 908 -14.39 -21.27 4.41
N GLY A 909 -14.94 -20.52 5.38
CA GLY A 909 -16.33 -20.06 5.37
C GLY A 909 -17.35 -21.11 5.80
N SER A 910 -16.94 -22.32 6.16
CA SER A 910 -17.85 -23.34 6.70
C SER A 910 -18.19 -23.08 8.17
N MET A 911 -19.40 -23.43 8.59
CA MET A 911 -19.83 -23.41 9.99
C MET A 911 -20.02 -24.83 10.51
N VAL A 912 -19.33 -25.18 11.61
CA VAL A 912 -19.43 -26.48 12.27
C VAL A 912 -19.92 -26.33 13.71
N CYS A 913 -20.89 -27.14 14.11
CA CYS A 913 -21.58 -27.02 15.38
C CYS A 913 -21.54 -28.32 16.23
N TRP A 914 -21.78 -28.15 17.53
CA TRP A 914 -21.88 -29.20 18.55
C TRP A 914 -22.89 -28.82 19.65
N GLY A 915 -23.24 -29.77 20.53
CA GLY A 915 -24.19 -29.59 21.63
C GLY A 915 -25.57 -30.17 21.35
N GLU A 916 -26.59 -29.71 22.08
CA GLU A 916 -28.00 -30.09 21.88
C GLU A 916 -28.74 -29.04 21.06
N ASP A 917 -29.17 -29.46 19.87
CA ASP A 917 -29.91 -28.64 18.92
C ASP A 917 -31.43 -28.74 19.13
N ALA A 918 -31.95 -27.85 19.98
CA ALA A 918 -33.37 -27.77 20.30
C ALA A 918 -34.21 -26.93 19.32
N TRP A 919 -33.60 -26.20 18.39
CA TRP A 919 -34.31 -25.27 17.50
C TRP A 919 -33.91 -25.37 16.02
N GLY A 920 -33.07 -26.33 15.65
CA GLY A 920 -32.48 -26.45 14.32
C GLY A 920 -31.29 -25.51 14.09
N LEU A 921 -30.62 -25.06 15.15
CA LEU A 921 -29.49 -24.14 15.11
C LEU A 921 -28.31 -24.67 14.29
N PHE A 922 -28.15 -25.99 14.14
CA PHE A 922 -27.14 -26.51 13.20
C PHE A 922 -27.44 -26.18 11.74
N GLY A 923 -28.68 -25.80 11.38
CA GLY A 923 -29.02 -25.30 10.04
C GLY A 923 -28.89 -26.33 8.92
N ASN A 924 -29.16 -27.60 9.20
CA ASN A 924 -28.92 -28.71 8.26
C ASN A 924 -30.02 -29.77 8.23
N SER A 925 -31.23 -29.45 8.70
CA SER A 925 -32.37 -30.40 8.76
C SER A 925 -33.54 -29.95 7.89
N THR A 926 -34.05 -30.82 7.03
CA THR A 926 -35.20 -30.56 6.13
C THR A 926 -36.56 -31.00 6.69
N THR A 927 -36.63 -31.53 7.92
CA THR A 927 -37.85 -32.17 8.48
C THR A 927 -38.30 -31.58 9.81
N SER A 928 -39.52 -31.91 10.23
CA SER A 928 -40.11 -31.49 11.52
C SER A 928 -39.25 -31.90 12.72
N TYR A 929 -39.18 -31.02 13.71
CA TYR A 929 -38.29 -31.06 14.87
C TYR A 929 -38.29 -32.36 15.69
N THR A 930 -37.10 -32.92 15.85
CA THR A 930 -36.67 -33.79 16.96
C THR A 930 -35.35 -33.25 17.49
N SER A 931 -35.18 -33.12 18.82
CA SER A 931 -33.89 -32.71 19.42
C SER A 931 -32.76 -33.61 18.92
N ARG A 932 -31.62 -33.01 18.57
CA ARG A 932 -30.42 -33.71 18.10
C ARG A 932 -29.24 -33.33 18.97
N VAL A 933 -28.36 -34.30 19.23
CA VAL A 933 -27.17 -34.08 20.04
C VAL A 933 -25.94 -34.42 19.22
N ALA A 934 -24.97 -33.52 19.23
CA ALA A 934 -23.64 -33.74 18.68
C ALA A 934 -22.61 -33.56 19.79
N SER A 935 -21.98 -34.65 20.22
CA SER A 935 -21.05 -34.60 21.36
C SER A 935 -19.73 -33.90 21.05
N THR A 936 -19.43 -33.68 19.77
CA THR A 936 -18.21 -33.07 19.22
C THR A 936 -18.56 -32.19 18.01
N ALA A 937 -17.66 -31.28 17.60
CA ALA A 937 -17.84 -30.41 16.44
C ALA A 937 -17.94 -31.25 15.15
N THR A 938 -19.15 -31.59 14.73
CA THR A 938 -19.39 -32.55 13.62
C THR A 938 -20.59 -32.17 12.75
N GLN A 939 -21.39 -31.18 13.15
CA GLN A 939 -22.61 -30.82 12.46
C GLN A 939 -22.38 -29.58 11.62
N TYR A 940 -22.19 -29.77 10.32
CA TYR A 940 -22.00 -28.67 9.39
C TYR A 940 -23.35 -28.09 8.97
N ALA A 941 -23.44 -26.77 8.94
CA ALA A 941 -24.58 -26.06 8.37
C ALA A 941 -24.65 -26.25 6.85
N ASN A 942 -25.85 -26.20 6.30
CA ASN A 942 -26.07 -26.32 4.87
C ASN A 942 -26.66 -25.01 4.33
N PHE A 943 -25.80 -24.17 3.76
CA PHE A 943 -26.15 -22.88 3.16
C PHE A 943 -26.68 -22.99 1.71
N GLY A 944 -26.88 -24.21 1.20
CA GLY A 944 -27.21 -24.46 -0.19
C GLY A 944 -26.01 -24.84 -1.04
N ASN A 945 -26.25 -25.18 -2.30
CA ASN A 945 -25.23 -25.76 -3.17
C ASN A 945 -24.12 -24.74 -3.50
N GLY A 946 -22.90 -25.01 -3.03
CA GLY A 946 -21.72 -24.18 -3.30
C GLY A 946 -21.67 -22.84 -2.57
N ARG A 947 -22.44 -22.68 -1.49
CA ARG A 947 -22.49 -21.44 -0.68
C ARG A 947 -21.71 -21.63 0.62
N THR A 948 -21.06 -20.57 1.09
CA THR A 948 -20.37 -20.51 2.39
C THR A 948 -20.85 -19.29 3.18
N ALA A 949 -20.58 -19.25 4.48
CA ALA A 949 -20.83 -18.07 5.30
C ALA A 949 -19.60 -17.15 5.28
N ALA A 950 -19.84 -15.87 4.99
CA ALA A 950 -18.88 -14.80 5.22
C ALA A 950 -18.93 -14.34 6.68
N SER A 951 -20.07 -14.40 7.36
CA SER A 951 -20.14 -14.14 8.81
C SER A 951 -21.35 -14.84 9.42
N ILE A 952 -21.29 -15.16 10.72
CA ILE A 952 -22.33 -15.88 11.45
C ILE A 952 -22.72 -15.15 12.73
N SER A 953 -24.00 -15.23 13.10
CA SER A 953 -24.50 -14.80 14.40
C SER A 953 -25.44 -15.88 14.94
N LEU A 954 -25.13 -16.39 16.13
CA LEU A 954 -25.90 -17.44 16.80
C LEU A 954 -26.38 -16.95 18.17
N ASN A 955 -27.59 -17.37 18.55
CA ASN A 955 -28.10 -17.16 19.91
C ASN A 955 -28.99 -18.34 20.35
N TYR A 956 -29.64 -18.23 21.50
CA TYR A 956 -30.45 -19.24 22.18
C TYR A 956 -31.48 -19.95 21.29
N ARG A 957 -32.01 -19.28 20.28
CA ARG A 957 -33.24 -19.71 19.60
C ARG A 957 -33.19 -19.65 18.08
N HIS A 958 -32.37 -18.78 17.52
CA HIS A 958 -32.20 -18.66 16.07
C HIS A 958 -30.76 -18.27 15.75
N ALA A 959 -30.44 -18.39 14.48
CA ALA A 959 -29.15 -18.05 13.91
C ALA A 959 -29.38 -17.31 12.59
N CYS A 960 -28.42 -16.48 12.23
CA CYS A 960 -28.35 -15.89 10.90
C CYS A 960 -26.90 -15.94 10.39
N ALA A 961 -26.74 -15.88 9.07
CA ALA A 961 -25.44 -15.80 8.43
C ALA A 961 -25.53 -14.93 7.17
N VAL A 962 -24.50 -14.12 6.94
CA VAL A 962 -24.27 -13.49 5.64
C VAL A 962 -23.48 -14.48 4.79
N LEU A 963 -23.96 -14.77 3.59
CA LEU A 963 -23.31 -15.70 2.68
C LEU A 963 -22.24 -14.99 1.83
N ASP A 964 -21.41 -15.77 1.14
CA ASP A 964 -20.34 -15.31 0.23
C ASP A 964 -20.80 -14.39 -0.93
N ASN A 965 -22.11 -14.30 -1.20
CA ASN A 965 -22.70 -13.38 -2.19
C ASN A 965 -23.35 -12.14 -1.55
N GLY A 966 -23.23 -11.96 -0.22
CA GLY A 966 -23.84 -10.87 0.53
C GLY A 966 -25.28 -11.13 1.00
N ASP A 967 -25.92 -12.25 0.64
CA ASP A 967 -27.28 -12.56 1.10
C ASP A 967 -27.32 -12.84 2.60
N LEU A 968 -28.27 -12.23 3.32
CA LEU A 968 -28.59 -12.59 4.70
C LEU A 968 -29.54 -13.78 4.74
N THR A 969 -29.14 -14.84 5.44
CA THR A 969 -29.98 -16.00 5.73
C THR A 969 -30.23 -16.14 7.22
N CYS A 970 -31.43 -16.58 7.60
CA CYS A 970 -31.78 -16.84 9.00
C CYS A 970 -32.54 -18.16 9.14
N TRP A 971 -32.33 -18.84 10.27
CA TRP A 971 -33.02 -20.09 10.61
C TRP A 971 -33.14 -20.28 12.12
N GLY A 972 -33.99 -21.23 12.51
CA GLY A 972 -34.29 -21.61 13.87
C GLY A 972 -35.72 -21.28 14.28
N ARG A 973 -35.92 -20.96 15.55
CA ARG A 973 -37.23 -20.64 16.12
C ARG A 973 -37.73 -19.28 15.60
N ASN A 974 -38.98 -19.21 15.14
CA ASN A 974 -39.55 -18.01 14.50
C ASN A 974 -40.91 -17.52 15.09
N HIS A 975 -41.31 -17.98 16.28
CA HIS A 975 -42.62 -17.62 16.87
C HIS A 975 -42.86 -16.11 17.13
N LYS A 976 -41.80 -15.30 17.15
CA LYS A 976 -41.85 -13.83 17.26
C LYS A 976 -41.42 -13.15 15.96
N SER A 977 -41.36 -13.89 14.85
CA SER A 977 -40.89 -13.45 13.54
C SER A 977 -39.43 -12.96 13.51
N GLN A 978 -38.60 -13.44 14.42
CA GLN A 978 -37.17 -13.10 14.52
C GLN A 978 -36.33 -13.52 13.30
N LEU A 979 -36.85 -14.37 12.42
CA LEU A 979 -36.18 -14.72 11.16
C LEU A 979 -36.42 -13.71 10.04
N GLY A 980 -37.40 -12.79 10.18
CA GLY A 980 -37.65 -11.74 9.19
C GLY A 980 -38.30 -12.21 7.88
N LEU A 981 -38.89 -13.40 7.87
CA LEU A 981 -39.40 -14.07 6.66
C LEU A 981 -40.86 -13.69 6.29
N GLY A 982 -41.43 -12.67 6.92
CA GLY A 982 -42.84 -12.28 6.74
C GLY A 982 -43.85 -13.29 7.30
N ASN A 983 -43.42 -14.17 8.20
CA ASN A 983 -44.26 -15.19 8.83
C ASN A 983 -43.71 -15.59 10.22
N THR A 984 -44.31 -16.60 10.86
CA THR A 984 -43.87 -17.15 12.16
C THR A 984 -43.46 -18.62 12.10
N THR A 985 -43.27 -19.14 10.88
CA THR A 985 -42.87 -20.53 10.64
C THR A 985 -41.41 -20.70 11.01
N GLN A 986 -41.13 -21.71 11.84
CA GLN A 986 -39.77 -22.07 12.20
C GLN A 986 -39.09 -22.70 11.01
N GLU A 987 -37.81 -22.37 10.79
CA GLU A 987 -37.01 -22.92 9.72
C GLU A 987 -35.84 -23.69 10.32
N TYR A 988 -35.49 -24.85 9.76
CA TYR A 988 -34.41 -25.69 10.30
C TYR A 988 -33.20 -25.77 9.35
N MET A 989 -33.25 -24.98 8.29
CA MET A 989 -32.15 -24.67 7.36
C MET A 989 -32.12 -23.16 7.12
N PRO A 990 -30.96 -22.60 6.77
CA PRO A 990 -30.83 -21.21 6.32
C PRO A 990 -31.85 -20.86 5.23
N VAL A 991 -32.64 -19.81 5.46
CA VAL A 991 -33.57 -19.25 4.48
C VAL A 991 -33.21 -17.78 4.25
N VAL A 992 -33.10 -17.39 2.98
CA VAL A 992 -32.81 -16.00 2.59
C VAL A 992 -33.91 -15.08 3.11
N VAL A 993 -33.49 -14.02 3.81
CA VAL A 993 -34.37 -12.97 4.28
C VAL A 993 -34.63 -12.02 3.12
N ASN A 994 -35.87 -12.01 2.61
CA ASN A 994 -36.26 -11.11 1.53
C ASN A 994 -36.42 -9.67 2.05
N ASN A 995 -36.24 -8.67 1.17
CA ASN A 995 -36.32 -7.24 1.49
C ASN A 995 -35.22 -6.73 2.44
N VAL A 996 -34.07 -7.40 2.43
CA VAL A 996 -32.82 -6.89 2.98
C VAL A 996 -32.01 -6.33 1.80
N SER A 997 -31.52 -5.09 1.88
CA SER A 997 -30.55 -4.61 0.88
C SER A 997 -29.18 -5.27 1.10
N SER A 998 -28.17 -4.87 0.34
CA SER A 998 -26.78 -5.22 0.60
C SER A 998 -26.43 -4.91 2.05
N ILE A 999 -26.00 -5.92 2.82
CA ILE A 999 -25.45 -5.73 4.16
C ILE A 999 -24.15 -4.94 4.03
N ARG A 1000 -23.87 -4.07 5.00
CA ARG A 1000 -22.62 -3.32 5.01
C ARG A 1000 -21.43 -4.25 5.13
N GLN A 1001 -20.40 -3.95 4.36
CA GLN A 1001 -19.07 -4.52 4.51
C GLN A 1001 -18.16 -3.39 4.98
N VAL A 1002 -17.31 -3.63 5.97
CA VAL A 1002 -16.36 -2.63 6.49
C VAL A 1002 -15.07 -2.72 5.69
N ALA A 1003 -14.67 -1.60 5.06
CA ALA A 1003 -13.39 -1.50 4.39
C ALA A 1003 -12.25 -1.17 5.37
N VAL A 1004 -11.02 -1.58 5.05
CA VAL A 1004 -9.82 -1.38 5.86
C VAL A 1004 -9.65 0.10 6.23
N HIS A 1005 -9.78 1.00 5.25
CA HIS A 1005 -9.59 2.43 5.45
C HIS A 1005 -10.57 3.06 6.48
N GLU A 1006 -11.73 2.45 6.73
CA GLU A 1006 -12.71 2.92 7.71
C GLU A 1006 -12.26 2.61 9.14
N MET A 1007 -11.42 1.60 9.29
CA MET A 1007 -10.87 1.16 10.57
C MET A 1007 -9.50 1.78 10.88
N LEU A 1008 -8.94 2.60 9.99
CA LEU A 1008 -7.71 3.36 10.23
C LEU A 1008 -8.01 4.71 10.89
N VAL A 1009 -7.05 5.25 11.64
CA VAL A 1009 -7.22 6.48 12.44
C VAL A 1009 -7.52 7.67 11.55
N ASP A 1010 -6.63 7.99 10.61
CA ASP A 1010 -6.78 9.11 9.68
C ASP A 1010 -5.93 8.92 8.41
N PRO A 1011 -6.33 8.00 7.51
CA PRO A 1011 -5.56 7.70 6.31
C PRO A 1011 -5.50 8.87 5.32
N ALA A 1012 -6.30 9.94 5.51
CA ALA A 1012 -6.21 11.15 4.70
C ALA A 1012 -5.07 12.09 5.12
N ASN A 1013 -4.48 11.84 6.30
CA ASN A 1013 -3.30 12.52 6.83
C ASN A 1013 -2.22 11.49 7.21
N ASP A 1014 -2.18 10.38 6.46
CA ASP A 1014 -1.17 9.31 6.53
C ASP A 1014 -1.03 8.62 7.90
N ASP A 1015 -2.08 8.65 8.74
CA ASP A 1015 -2.15 7.87 9.97
C ASP A 1015 -2.88 6.54 9.73
N PHE A 1016 -2.09 5.54 9.34
CA PHE A 1016 -2.56 4.20 9.00
C PHE A 1016 -2.61 3.24 10.19
N ARG A 1017 -2.51 3.74 11.43
CA ARG A 1017 -2.75 2.90 12.61
C ARG A 1017 -4.21 2.43 12.62
N PRO A 1018 -4.49 1.21 13.06
CA PRO A 1018 -5.85 0.79 13.31
C PRO A 1018 -6.45 1.58 14.48
N LYS A 1019 -7.70 2.00 14.34
CA LYS A 1019 -8.49 2.62 15.42
C LYS A 1019 -8.53 1.69 16.62
N TRP A 1020 -8.33 2.25 17.81
CA TRP A 1020 -8.42 1.48 19.05
C TRP A 1020 -9.77 0.77 19.18
N GLY A 1021 -9.72 -0.55 19.26
CA GLY A 1021 -10.89 -1.42 19.48
C GLY A 1021 -11.63 -1.81 18.20
N SER A 1022 -11.18 -1.33 17.03
CA SER A 1022 -11.60 -1.85 15.73
C SER A 1022 -11.25 -3.34 15.59
N GLN A 1023 -11.84 -4.00 14.59
CA GLN A 1023 -11.52 -5.40 14.30
C GLN A 1023 -10.07 -5.60 13.87
N LEU A 1024 -9.47 -4.65 13.14
CA LEU A 1024 -8.03 -4.65 12.84
C LEU A 1024 -7.19 -4.66 14.12
N HIS A 1025 -7.52 -3.82 15.10
CA HIS A 1025 -6.83 -3.80 16.39
C HIS A 1025 -7.00 -5.12 17.14
N GLN A 1026 -8.22 -5.67 17.18
CA GLN A 1026 -8.51 -6.94 17.87
C GLN A 1026 -7.75 -8.13 17.26
N LEU A 1027 -7.54 -8.12 15.94
CA LEU A 1027 -6.75 -9.13 15.22
C LEU A 1027 -5.24 -8.87 15.25
N SER A 1028 -4.81 -7.69 15.71
CA SER A 1028 -3.44 -7.18 15.56
C SER A 1028 -2.97 -7.26 14.11
N ALA A 1029 -3.82 -6.79 13.19
CA ALA A 1029 -3.60 -6.82 11.75
C ALA A 1029 -3.33 -5.43 11.18
N GLY A 1030 -2.42 -5.37 10.22
CA GLY A 1030 -1.96 -4.14 9.56
C GLY A 1030 -0.47 -3.86 9.80
N ALA A 1031 0.01 -2.81 9.16
CA ALA A 1031 1.39 -2.32 9.22
C ALA A 1031 1.79 -1.76 10.58
N TYR A 1032 0.84 -1.27 11.36
CA TYR A 1032 1.11 -0.60 12.61
C TYR A 1032 0.20 -1.10 13.72
N ASP A 1033 0.72 -1.09 14.94
CA ASP A 1033 -0.08 -1.32 16.13
C ASP A 1033 -0.93 -0.09 16.46
N ALA A 1034 -2.15 -0.30 16.96
CA ALA A 1034 -3.04 0.81 17.37
C ALA A 1034 -2.43 1.73 18.43
N GLY A 1035 -1.48 1.19 19.22
CA GLY A 1035 -0.80 1.90 20.30
C GLY A 1035 0.55 2.51 19.89
N ASP A 1036 0.93 2.44 18.62
CA ASP A 1036 2.19 3.01 18.16
C ASP A 1036 2.18 4.54 18.36
N ALA A 1037 3.23 5.06 18.99
CA ALA A 1037 3.37 6.48 19.28
C ALA A 1037 4.06 7.23 18.13
N ASP A 1038 4.74 6.51 17.24
CA ASP A 1038 5.50 7.05 16.09
C ASP A 1038 5.36 6.09 14.89
N PRO A 1039 4.13 5.95 14.35
CA PRO A 1039 3.82 5.02 13.26
C PRO A 1039 4.47 5.41 11.92
#